data_AF-A0A9X2FGV1-F1
#
_entry.id   AF-A0A9X2FGV1-F1
#
_cell.length_a   1.000
_cell.length_b   1.000
_cell.length_c   1.000
_cell.angle_alpha   90.00
_cell.angle_beta   90.00
_cell.angle_gamma   90.00
#
_symmetry.space_group_name_H-M   'P 1'
#
loop_
_entity.id
_entity.type
_entity.pdbx_description
1 polymer ?
#
loop_
_entity_poly.entity_id
_entity_poly.type
_entity_poly.pdbx_seq_one_letter_code
_entity_poly.pdbx_strand_id
1 'polypeptide(L)'
;MGPSLARICLATFALLFCQWTATLATEAFPADILVAADGSGDFTSIQAALDSIPIANARRRVIQIAPGLYNERVRVDHNCVTLRGSSPAETKIAFFFPREEYNRRYDRFGPGVLNVFGEDVIVEQLTVENTQTNQDEHAFAIYGQPQRFILDDCHVLGEGGDTLSLWNTSYGMYYHRNCKFRGGVDFVFPRGWCFIRDSSFESTNGSASLWHDGHMDLDMKLVLRNCKFAGPDDFWLGRNQYPSQFYLLDCQFAESLAEQPIGVVSESKPYYASHVYRRKYFHNCHRAGGDYQWFADNLQSAPGSPSSDEITPEWTFDDGWDPERTDPPTIAEVETDGGHIHVYFSEPVSCPDAMHVVRQDGSQAKLVRGLGTSHLVFEGGTPSAAATRLQTTGAAIHAVTSTLAPRYLEELALPDAAPRQVSKVLLIGDSTVTDYDVKHAYQGWGASLHQFFDDRIRVINRARGGRSSKSFRDEGHWDEALKTEPGFVFIQFGHNDNPGKGPARHTNPSAGGDYRANLRRYVRETREIGAVPILVSPPTRRFYLADGQIDPHEGNVLYAEATKAVAQEMDCALVDLNMETRQLFNRLEESHSHWLQAVGDRTHFSPQGSRRIAQIVAASVERQVEPLGRFVIKEELVRP
;
A
#
# COMPACT_ATOMS: atom_id res chain seq x y z
N MET A 1 55.51 44.60 -52.51
CA MET A 1 56.27 43.58 -51.76
C MET A 1 55.90 43.79 -50.29
N GLY A 2 55.19 42.84 -49.69
CA GLY A 2 54.63 42.98 -48.32
C GLY A 2 55.67 42.72 -47.21
N PRO A 3 55.25 42.41 -45.96
CA PRO A 3 53.95 42.63 -45.30
C PRO A 3 54.11 43.31 -43.91
N SER A 4 53.02 43.75 -43.24
CA SER A 4 52.91 43.81 -41.76
C SER A 4 51.53 44.27 -41.24
N LEU A 5 50.81 43.32 -40.65
CA LEU A 5 49.98 43.38 -39.43
C LEU A 5 48.98 44.54 -39.21
N ALA A 6 47.71 44.25 -39.50
CA ALA A 6 46.56 44.97 -38.95
C ALA A 6 46.07 44.27 -37.66
N ARG A 7 45.96 45.03 -36.57
CA ARG A 7 45.28 44.63 -35.32
C ARG A 7 43.77 44.81 -35.52
N ILE A 8 43.01 43.73 -35.39
CA ILE A 8 41.53 43.76 -35.34
C ILE A 8 41.12 43.64 -33.87
N CYS A 9 40.39 44.64 -33.38
CA CYS A 9 39.75 44.63 -32.06
C CYS A 9 38.61 43.60 -32.06
N LEU A 10 38.68 42.60 -31.16
CA LEU A 10 37.53 41.80 -30.78
C LEU A 10 36.66 42.61 -29.79
N ALA A 11 35.43 42.91 -30.18
CA ALA A 11 34.36 43.27 -29.25
C ALA A 11 33.47 42.04 -29.09
N THR A 12 33.55 41.38 -27.94
CA THR A 12 32.70 40.26 -27.53
C THR A 12 31.30 40.77 -27.19
N PHE A 13 30.30 40.35 -27.97
CA PHE A 13 28.88 40.40 -27.60
C PHE A 13 28.61 39.28 -26.60
N ALA A 14 28.30 39.63 -25.35
CA ALA A 14 27.75 38.70 -24.38
C ALA A 14 26.22 38.67 -24.54
N LEU A 15 25.70 37.61 -25.15
CA LEU A 15 24.28 37.27 -25.15
C LEU A 15 23.95 36.60 -23.80
N LEU A 16 23.29 37.35 -22.92
CA LEU A 16 22.62 36.81 -21.73
C LEU A 16 21.41 35.99 -22.18
N PHE A 17 21.58 34.68 -22.26
CA PHE A 17 20.46 33.73 -22.28
C PHE A 17 19.88 33.65 -20.88
N CYS A 18 18.90 34.50 -20.59
CA CYS A 18 18.05 34.34 -19.42
C CYS A 18 17.02 33.25 -19.74
N GLN A 19 17.35 31.99 -19.43
CA GLN A 19 16.37 30.91 -19.47
C GLN A 19 15.35 31.15 -18.36
N TRP A 20 14.15 31.61 -18.75
CA TRP A 20 12.97 31.51 -17.90
C TRP A 20 12.55 30.05 -17.86
N THR A 21 12.95 29.33 -16.82
CA THR A 21 12.22 28.13 -16.43
C THR A 21 10.89 28.61 -15.85
N ALA A 22 9.83 28.55 -16.64
CA ALA A 22 8.48 28.65 -16.12
C ALA A 22 8.26 27.40 -15.25
N THR A 23 8.44 27.54 -13.94
CA THR A 23 7.88 26.60 -12.98
C THR A 23 6.37 26.64 -13.18
N LEU A 24 5.80 25.56 -13.72
CA LEU A 24 4.37 25.34 -13.62
C LEU A 24 4.05 25.34 -12.14
N ALA A 25 3.41 26.41 -11.66
CA ALA A 25 2.87 26.42 -10.31
C ALA A 25 1.80 25.32 -10.27
N THR A 26 2.09 24.25 -9.55
CA THR A 26 1.10 23.24 -9.22
C THR A 26 -0.04 23.96 -8.49
N GLU A 27 -1.27 23.89 -9.00
CA GLU A 27 -2.42 24.43 -8.27
C GLU A 27 -2.46 23.77 -6.88
N ALA A 28 -2.60 24.55 -5.82
CA ALA A 28 -2.70 24.01 -4.47
C ALA A 28 -4.16 23.80 -4.09
N PHE A 29 -4.46 22.78 -3.27
CA PHE A 29 -5.82 22.63 -2.71
C PHE A 29 -6.25 23.92 -1.98
N PRO A 30 -7.48 24.42 -2.16
CA PRO A 30 -7.94 25.61 -1.43
C PRO A 30 -7.98 25.35 0.07
N ALA A 31 -7.67 26.37 0.88
CA ALA A 31 -7.72 26.27 2.34
C ALA A 31 -9.17 26.15 2.84
N ASP A 32 -9.41 25.23 3.78
CA ASP A 32 -10.74 25.04 4.41
C ASP A 32 -10.82 25.63 5.82
N ILE A 33 -9.70 25.65 6.54
CA ILE A 33 -9.59 26.10 7.93
C ILE A 33 -8.31 26.91 8.07
N LEU A 34 -8.38 28.09 8.70
CA LEU A 34 -7.22 28.91 9.03
C LEU A 34 -6.86 28.79 10.52
N VAL A 35 -5.61 28.48 10.81
CA VAL A 35 -5.04 28.45 12.16
C VAL A 35 -4.03 29.58 12.30
N ALA A 36 -4.26 30.51 13.23
CA ALA A 36 -3.34 31.61 13.51
C ALA A 36 -3.19 31.82 15.03
N ALA A 37 -1.96 31.71 15.53
CA ALA A 37 -1.69 31.79 16.97
C ALA A 37 -2.04 33.15 17.59
N ASP A 38 -2.12 34.21 16.79
CA ASP A 38 -2.50 35.57 17.20
C ASP A 38 -4.02 35.79 17.31
N GLY A 39 -4.82 34.78 16.94
CA GLY A 39 -6.28 34.83 16.96
C GLY A 39 -6.92 35.40 15.69
N SER A 40 -6.16 35.63 14.61
CA SER A 40 -6.72 36.10 13.34
C SER A 40 -7.35 34.99 12.48
N GLY A 41 -7.21 33.72 12.88
CA GLY A 41 -7.74 32.54 12.19
C GLY A 41 -9.00 31.98 12.85
N ASP A 42 -9.55 30.92 12.27
CA ASP A 42 -10.68 30.17 12.81
C ASP A 42 -10.33 29.49 14.15
N PHE A 43 -9.06 29.08 14.30
CA PHE A 43 -8.51 28.49 15.52
C PHE A 43 -7.14 29.09 15.86
N THR A 44 -6.78 29.04 17.14
CA THR A 44 -5.46 29.45 17.63
C THR A 44 -4.47 28.29 17.77
N SER A 45 -4.95 27.05 17.70
CA SER A 45 -4.12 25.85 17.76
C SER A 45 -4.48 24.84 16.68
N ILE A 46 -3.49 24.07 16.24
CA ILE A 46 -3.62 23.08 15.17
C ILE A 46 -4.45 21.90 15.67
N GLN A 47 -4.26 21.47 16.93
CA GLN A 47 -5.07 20.38 17.48
C GLN A 47 -6.56 20.75 17.53
N ALA A 48 -6.93 21.99 17.88
CA ALA A 48 -8.33 22.40 17.94
C ALA A 48 -8.98 22.38 16.54
N ALA A 49 -8.24 22.80 15.51
CA ALA A 49 -8.69 22.68 14.13
C ALA A 49 -8.90 21.23 13.70
N LEU A 50 -7.97 20.32 14.05
CA LEU A 50 -8.12 18.89 13.79
C LEU A 50 -9.32 18.28 14.52
N ASP A 51 -9.52 18.62 15.79
CA ASP A 51 -10.63 18.13 16.62
C ASP A 51 -12.01 18.63 16.10
N SER A 52 -12.03 19.64 15.21
CA SER A 52 -13.26 20.11 14.54
C SER A 52 -13.66 19.28 13.32
N ILE A 53 -12.76 18.43 12.81
CA ILE A 53 -13.00 17.57 11.65
C ILE A 53 -13.65 16.25 12.13
N PRO A 54 -14.67 15.72 11.44
CA PRO A 54 -15.22 14.40 11.78
C PRO A 54 -14.19 13.29 11.55
N ILE A 55 -14.09 12.32 12.45
CA ILE A 55 -13.14 11.19 12.30
C ILE A 55 -13.34 10.41 10.99
N ALA A 56 -14.59 10.22 10.58
CA ALA A 56 -14.97 9.63 9.30
C ALA A 56 -14.90 10.68 8.18
N ASN A 57 -13.73 11.26 7.97
CA ASN A 57 -13.49 12.27 6.94
C ASN A 57 -13.07 11.60 5.62
N ALA A 58 -13.86 11.83 4.58
CA ALA A 58 -13.62 11.35 3.22
C ALA A 58 -13.28 12.49 2.25
N ARG A 59 -13.18 13.73 2.73
CA ARG A 59 -12.94 14.93 1.94
C ARG A 59 -11.55 15.46 2.28
N ARG A 60 -10.78 15.92 1.29
CA ARG A 60 -9.55 16.65 1.57
C ARG A 60 -9.86 17.89 2.43
N ARG A 61 -9.30 17.95 3.65
CA ARG A 61 -9.41 19.10 4.56
C ARG A 61 -8.05 19.78 4.68
N VAL A 62 -7.94 20.98 4.12
CA VAL A 62 -6.72 21.77 4.18
C VAL A 62 -6.77 22.71 5.38
N ILE A 63 -5.90 22.47 6.35
CA ILE A 63 -5.65 23.37 7.48
C ILE A 63 -4.46 24.25 7.10
N GLN A 64 -4.76 25.50 6.74
CA GLN A 64 -3.75 26.52 6.53
C GLN A 64 -3.28 27.04 7.89
N ILE A 65 -1.98 26.97 8.14
CA ILE A 65 -1.33 27.40 9.36
C ILE A 65 -0.53 28.66 9.03
N ALA A 66 -0.85 29.76 9.71
CA ALA A 66 -0.17 31.03 9.52
C ALA A 66 1.30 30.98 9.99
N PRO A 67 2.14 31.97 9.62
CA PRO A 67 3.45 32.15 10.22
C PRO A 67 3.37 32.19 11.75
N GLY A 68 4.27 31.48 12.43
CA GLY A 68 4.32 31.45 13.89
C GLY A 68 4.97 30.20 14.46
N LEU A 69 5.24 30.26 15.77
CA LEU A 69 5.66 29.13 16.58
C LEU A 69 4.46 28.53 17.31
N TYR A 70 4.10 27.31 16.94
CA TYR A 70 3.06 26.52 17.56
C TYR A 70 3.69 25.54 18.55
N ASN A 71 3.72 25.93 19.82
CA ASN A 71 4.29 25.14 20.91
C ASN A 71 3.29 24.11 21.44
N GLU A 72 2.98 23.11 20.62
CA GLU A 72 2.04 22.04 20.96
C GLU A 72 2.48 20.68 20.40
N ARG A 73 1.92 19.60 20.97
CA ARG A 73 1.93 18.29 20.34
C ARG A 73 0.62 18.09 19.61
N VAL A 74 0.70 17.55 18.41
CA VAL A 74 -0.41 17.37 17.48
C VAL A 74 -0.63 15.89 17.20
N ARG A 75 -1.89 15.47 17.13
CA ARG A 75 -2.31 14.14 16.70
C ARG A 75 -3.33 14.23 15.57
N VAL A 76 -3.02 13.55 14.47
CA VAL A 76 -3.85 13.46 13.26
C VAL A 76 -4.37 12.03 13.14
N ASP A 77 -5.58 11.79 13.67
CA ASP A 77 -6.32 10.53 13.44
C ASP A 77 -7.20 10.58 12.18
N HIS A 78 -7.38 11.77 11.62
CA HIS A 78 -8.29 12.04 10.52
C HIS A 78 -7.66 11.69 9.18
N ASN A 79 -8.41 10.99 8.33
CA ASN A 79 -8.00 10.74 6.95
C ASN A 79 -8.11 12.03 6.12
N CYS A 80 -7.40 12.09 4.99
CA CYS A 80 -7.52 13.15 3.98
C CYS A 80 -7.25 14.57 4.54
N VAL A 81 -6.34 14.71 5.49
CA VAL A 81 -5.96 16.02 6.04
C VAL A 81 -4.68 16.52 5.40
N THR A 82 -4.62 17.83 5.13
CA THR A 82 -3.40 18.53 4.76
C THR A 82 -3.09 19.61 5.80
N LEU A 83 -1.91 19.55 6.41
CA LEU A 83 -1.37 20.62 7.25
C LEU A 83 -0.40 21.46 6.40
N ARG A 84 -0.75 22.71 6.12
CA ARG A 84 0.02 23.59 5.23
C ARG A 84 0.51 24.82 5.99
N GLY A 85 1.82 25.04 6.06
CA GLY A 85 2.39 26.31 6.53
C GLY A 85 2.54 27.36 5.42
N SER A 86 3.20 28.48 5.70
CA SER A 86 3.61 29.46 4.67
C SER A 86 4.99 29.15 4.09
N SER A 87 5.90 28.64 4.93
CA SER A 87 7.19 28.09 4.58
C SER A 87 7.81 27.40 5.82
N PRO A 88 8.80 26.51 5.64
CA PRO A 88 9.53 25.95 6.78
C PRO A 88 10.20 27.00 7.67
N ALA A 89 10.56 28.17 7.13
CA ALA A 89 11.21 29.23 7.90
C ALA A 89 10.23 30.03 8.79
N GLU A 90 8.97 30.10 8.40
CA GLU A 90 7.99 31.00 9.01
C GLU A 90 6.96 30.26 9.87
N THR A 91 6.60 29.03 9.53
CA THR A 91 5.62 28.21 10.26
C THR A 91 6.30 27.02 10.91
N LYS A 92 6.27 26.95 12.24
CA LYS A 92 6.96 25.91 13.02
C LYS A 92 6.06 25.30 14.08
N ILE A 93 5.93 23.98 14.07
CA ILE A 93 5.40 23.17 15.18
C ILE A 93 6.59 22.67 15.97
N ALA A 94 6.75 23.09 17.23
CA ALA A 94 7.90 22.67 18.02
C ALA A 94 7.52 22.40 19.47
N PHE A 95 8.02 21.30 20.02
CA PHE A 95 7.75 20.95 21.41
C PHE A 95 8.94 20.17 22.00
N PHE A 96 9.15 20.28 23.31
CA PHE A 96 10.16 19.49 24.03
C PHE A 96 9.54 18.18 24.52
N PHE A 97 9.84 17.04 23.86
CA PHE A 97 9.24 15.76 24.27
C PHE A 97 10.20 14.57 24.08
N PRO A 98 11.03 14.25 25.08
CA PRO A 98 11.85 13.03 25.05
C PRO A 98 10.98 11.78 25.17
N ARG A 99 11.35 10.68 24.50
CA ARG A 99 10.60 9.42 24.55
C ARG A 99 10.47 8.85 25.97
N GLU A 100 11.46 9.09 26.82
CA GLU A 100 11.41 8.61 28.20
C GLU A 100 10.19 9.19 28.96
N GLU A 101 9.82 10.45 28.70
CA GLU A 101 8.63 11.06 29.30
C GLU A 101 7.35 10.32 28.89
N TYR A 102 7.21 9.98 27.60
CA TYR A 102 6.08 9.19 27.12
C TYR A 102 6.05 7.78 27.73
N ASN A 103 7.21 7.13 27.88
CA ASN A 103 7.30 5.80 28.48
C ASN A 103 6.87 5.80 29.97
N ARG A 104 7.08 6.92 30.68
CA ARG A 104 6.61 7.10 32.06
C ARG A 104 5.10 7.34 32.13
N ARG A 105 4.53 8.00 31.12
CA ARG A 105 3.11 8.35 31.07
C ARG A 105 2.60 8.41 29.64
N TYR A 106 1.97 7.32 29.22
CA TYR A 106 1.21 7.27 27.97
C TYR A 106 0.07 8.29 27.99
N ASP A 107 -0.12 8.98 26.87
CA ASP A 107 -1.24 9.89 26.66
C ASP A 107 -1.86 9.73 25.27
N ARG A 108 -2.94 10.48 25.03
CA ARG A 108 -3.71 10.38 23.78
C ARG A 108 -2.94 10.85 22.56
N PHE A 109 -1.95 11.72 22.69
CA PHE A 109 -1.26 12.33 21.54
C PHE A 109 -0.29 11.34 20.92
N GLY A 110 0.56 10.74 21.75
CA GLY A 110 1.63 9.86 21.32
C GLY A 110 3.02 10.43 21.61
N PRO A 111 4.06 9.69 21.19
CA PRO A 111 5.44 9.97 21.56
C PRO A 111 6.12 11.09 20.76
N GLY A 112 5.51 11.59 19.67
CA GLY A 112 6.09 12.63 18.84
C GLY A 112 5.51 14.03 19.05
N VAL A 113 6.12 15.01 18.37
CA VAL A 113 5.57 16.37 18.26
C VAL A 113 4.37 16.38 17.32
N LEU A 114 4.50 15.75 16.15
CA LEU A 114 3.39 15.44 15.27
C LEU A 114 3.18 13.92 15.21
N ASN A 115 1.97 13.47 15.53
CA ASN A 115 1.61 12.06 15.58
C ASN A 115 0.56 11.76 14.49
N VAL A 116 0.91 10.96 13.47
CA VAL A 116 0.07 10.74 12.29
C VAL A 116 -0.46 9.30 12.23
N PHE A 117 -1.77 9.14 12.30
CA PHE A 117 -2.46 7.84 12.24
C PHE A 117 -3.55 7.78 11.18
N GLY A 118 -4.02 8.92 10.67
CA GLY A 118 -4.91 8.98 9.52
C GLY A 118 -4.22 8.59 8.21
N GLU A 119 -5.02 8.21 7.23
CA GLU A 119 -4.61 7.88 5.86
C GLU A 119 -4.69 9.10 4.93
N ASP A 120 -3.91 9.09 3.85
CA ASP A 120 -3.88 10.17 2.86
C ASP A 120 -3.51 11.54 3.44
N VAL A 121 -2.62 11.57 4.43
CA VAL A 121 -2.20 12.80 5.11
C VAL A 121 -1.05 13.48 4.34
N ILE A 122 -1.12 14.81 4.20
CA ILE A 122 -0.06 15.64 3.63
C ILE A 122 0.38 16.66 4.67
N VAL A 123 1.67 16.87 4.83
CA VAL A 123 2.23 18.00 5.57
C VAL A 123 3.15 18.74 4.62
N GLU A 124 2.96 20.06 4.51
CA GLU A 124 3.70 20.86 3.55
C GLU A 124 4.08 22.24 4.07
N GLN A 125 5.23 22.75 3.60
CA GLN A 125 5.66 24.14 3.79
C GLN A 125 5.77 24.55 5.27
N LEU A 126 6.25 23.67 6.14
CA LEU A 126 6.41 23.95 7.57
C LEU A 126 7.57 23.18 8.21
N THR A 127 7.97 23.61 9.41
CA THR A 127 8.92 22.89 10.26
C THR A 127 8.17 22.09 11.33
N VAL A 128 8.53 20.82 11.54
CA VAL A 128 8.21 20.05 12.75
C VAL A 128 9.49 19.75 13.51
N GLU A 129 9.58 20.17 14.77
CA GLU A 129 10.80 20.02 15.56
C GLU A 129 10.54 19.47 16.95
N ASN A 130 11.27 18.40 17.31
CA ASN A 130 11.43 18.05 18.71
C ASN A 130 12.63 18.79 19.29
N THR A 131 12.38 19.69 20.23
CA THR A 131 13.39 20.60 20.81
C THR A 131 14.22 19.95 21.92
N GLN A 132 14.05 18.64 22.18
CA GLN A 132 14.95 17.89 23.04
C GLN A 132 16.38 17.92 22.47
N THR A 133 17.36 18.22 23.32
CA THR A 133 18.74 18.47 22.92
C THR A 133 19.70 17.31 23.18
N ASN A 134 19.28 16.27 23.89
CA ASN A 134 20.11 15.10 24.15
C ASN A 134 20.21 14.21 22.90
N GLN A 135 21.41 14.11 22.32
CA GLN A 135 21.68 13.34 21.11
C GLN A 135 21.62 11.81 21.32
N ASP A 136 21.72 11.35 22.58
CA ASP A 136 21.68 9.93 22.94
C ASP A 136 20.26 9.43 23.25
N GLU A 137 19.27 10.33 23.32
CA GLU A 137 17.87 9.98 23.59
C GLU A 137 17.05 9.87 22.30
N HIS A 138 16.06 8.97 22.29
CA HIS A 138 15.05 8.96 21.24
C HIS A 138 14.04 10.10 21.46
N ALA A 139 13.80 10.90 20.43
CA ALA A 139 12.91 12.05 20.48
C ALA A 139 12.28 12.29 19.10
N PHE A 140 11.01 11.92 18.96
CA PHE A 140 10.33 11.92 17.68
C PHE A 140 9.83 13.34 17.35
N ALA A 141 10.23 13.89 16.21
CA ALA A 141 9.58 15.07 15.65
C ALA A 141 8.25 14.64 14.99
N ILE A 142 8.31 13.62 14.13
CA ILE A 142 7.15 12.98 13.53
C ILE A 142 7.14 11.50 13.90
N TYR A 143 6.02 11.02 14.43
CA TYR A 143 5.77 9.61 14.70
C TYR A 143 4.43 9.20 14.09
N GLY A 144 4.27 7.98 13.56
CA GLY A 144 2.98 7.59 13.03
C GLY A 144 2.89 6.20 12.43
N GLN A 145 1.67 5.79 12.05
CA GLN A 145 1.40 4.58 11.27
C GLN A 145 0.42 4.84 10.10
N PRO A 146 0.61 5.90 9.29
CA PRO A 146 -0.27 6.16 8.15
C PRO A 146 -0.10 5.11 7.05
N GLN A 147 -1.08 5.02 6.14
CA GLN A 147 -0.90 4.34 4.86
C GLN A 147 -0.13 5.25 3.89
N ARG A 148 -0.81 6.18 3.21
CA ARG A 148 -0.19 7.16 2.30
C ARG A 148 0.11 8.46 3.03
N PHE A 149 1.39 8.81 3.17
CA PHE A 149 1.82 10.03 3.87
C PHE A 149 2.83 10.82 3.04
N ILE A 150 2.55 12.12 2.85
CA ILE A 150 3.41 13.04 2.10
C ILE A 150 4.03 14.08 3.03
N LEU A 151 5.34 14.31 2.85
CA LEU A 151 6.02 15.53 3.29
C LEU A 151 6.50 16.29 2.05
N ASP A 152 6.09 17.54 1.88
CA ASP A 152 6.51 18.38 0.75
C ASP A 152 7.05 19.72 1.24
N ASP A 153 8.30 20.03 0.91
CA ASP A 153 8.97 21.27 1.36
C ASP A 153 8.88 21.46 2.88
N CYS A 154 9.42 20.51 3.63
CA CYS A 154 9.33 20.49 5.10
C CYS A 154 10.70 20.35 5.76
N HIS A 155 10.83 20.93 6.95
CA HIS A 155 11.95 20.62 7.85
C HIS A 155 11.47 19.73 8.99
N VAL A 156 12.10 18.57 9.18
CA VAL A 156 11.81 17.64 10.26
C VAL A 156 13.07 17.48 11.10
N LEU A 157 13.04 18.09 12.29
CA LEU A 157 14.25 18.41 13.05
C LEU A 157 14.23 17.80 14.46
N GLY A 158 15.39 17.30 14.89
CA GLY A 158 15.69 16.91 16.25
C GLY A 158 17.20 16.88 16.50
N GLU A 159 17.60 16.69 17.76
CA GLU A 159 18.98 16.37 18.14
C GLU A 159 19.19 14.88 18.40
N GLY A 160 18.18 14.23 18.97
CA GLY A 160 18.18 12.81 19.35
C GLY A 160 17.86 11.85 18.20
N GLY A 161 17.71 10.58 18.54
CA GLY A 161 17.35 9.53 17.58
C GLY A 161 15.87 9.51 17.19
N ASP A 162 15.57 8.79 16.11
CA ASP A 162 14.22 8.46 15.63
C ASP A 162 13.36 9.68 15.17
N THR A 163 13.99 10.76 14.68
CA THR A 163 13.32 12.03 14.37
C THR A 163 12.07 11.90 13.48
N LEU A 164 12.14 11.16 12.38
CA LEU A 164 11.01 10.75 11.53
C LEU A 164 10.81 9.23 11.66
N SER A 165 9.73 8.82 12.32
CA SER A 165 9.44 7.42 12.65
C SER A 165 8.06 6.99 12.16
N LEU A 166 8.03 6.30 11.02
CA LEU A 166 6.81 5.82 10.40
C LEU A 166 6.75 4.30 10.51
N TRP A 167 5.81 3.78 11.29
CA TRP A 167 5.82 2.41 11.83
C TRP A 167 4.73 1.50 11.24
N ASN A 168 4.14 1.85 10.09
CA ASN A 168 3.17 0.97 9.44
C ASN A 168 3.90 -0.11 8.62
N THR A 169 4.37 -1.15 9.32
CA THR A 169 5.08 -2.29 8.73
C THR A 169 4.28 -3.05 7.71
N SER A 170 2.96 -2.94 7.73
CA SER A 170 2.10 -3.85 6.99
C SER A 170 1.73 -3.28 5.61
N TYR A 171 1.56 -1.96 5.49
CA TYR A 171 1.09 -1.29 4.27
C TYR A 171 1.47 0.20 4.16
N GLY A 172 2.44 0.66 4.95
CA GLY A 172 2.89 2.05 4.88
C GLY A 172 3.53 2.38 3.53
N MET A 173 3.13 3.50 2.94
CA MET A 173 3.68 4.08 1.71
C MET A 173 3.96 5.57 1.93
N TYR A 174 5.23 5.95 1.92
CA TYR A 174 5.67 7.28 2.34
C TYR A 174 6.41 7.99 1.23
N TYR A 175 5.97 9.19 0.88
CA TYR A 175 6.62 10.00 -0.15
C TYR A 175 7.08 11.34 0.41
N HIS A 176 8.36 11.66 0.29
CA HIS A 176 8.91 12.92 0.80
C HIS A 176 9.74 13.62 -0.27
N ARG A 177 9.50 14.91 -0.51
CA ARG A 177 10.33 15.71 -1.43
C ARG A 177 10.71 17.06 -0.87
N ASN A 178 11.84 17.59 -1.33
CA ASN A 178 12.33 18.93 -0.95
C ASN A 178 12.44 19.13 0.57
N CYS A 179 12.76 18.07 1.32
CA CYS A 179 12.75 18.09 2.77
C CYS A 179 14.16 18.26 3.35
N LYS A 180 14.22 18.77 4.58
CA LYS A 180 15.42 18.72 5.44
C LYS A 180 15.14 17.84 6.64
N PHE A 181 15.94 16.80 6.82
CA PHE A 181 15.91 15.91 7.97
C PHE A 181 17.16 16.11 8.81
N ARG A 182 17.00 16.24 10.13
CA ARG A 182 18.14 16.37 11.06
C ARG A 182 17.90 15.58 12.34
N GLY A 183 18.88 14.80 12.77
CA GLY A 183 18.81 14.02 14.01
C GLY A 183 20.04 13.16 14.27
N GLY A 184 19.99 12.39 15.35
CA GLY A 184 21.06 11.51 15.82
C GLY A 184 20.95 10.11 15.23
N VAL A 185 20.66 9.11 16.07
CA VAL A 185 20.58 7.70 15.61
C VAL A 185 19.26 7.38 14.92
N ASP A 186 19.34 6.67 13.80
CA ASP A 186 18.21 6.17 13.01
C ASP A 186 17.15 7.27 12.75
N PHE A 187 17.58 8.51 12.49
CA PHE A 187 16.68 9.66 12.51
C PHE A 187 15.69 9.71 11.35
N VAL A 188 15.93 8.97 10.26
CA VAL A 188 14.89 8.64 9.27
C VAL A 188 14.65 7.13 9.28
N PHE A 189 13.49 6.76 9.79
CA PHE A 189 13.12 5.40 10.16
C PHE A 189 11.75 5.00 9.54
N PRO A 190 11.68 4.68 8.24
CA PRO A 190 10.47 4.13 7.63
C PRO A 190 10.38 2.61 7.79
N ARG A 191 9.21 2.15 8.23
CA ARG A 191 8.73 0.77 8.13
C ARG A 191 7.64 0.68 7.06
N GLY A 192 7.83 -0.14 6.03
CA GLY A 192 6.99 -0.08 4.82
C GLY A 192 7.72 0.60 3.65
N TRP A 193 7.03 0.84 2.54
CA TRP A 193 7.61 1.48 1.36
C TRP A 193 7.85 2.98 1.58
N CYS A 194 8.99 3.48 1.12
CA CYS A 194 9.34 4.89 1.24
C CYS A 194 10.15 5.38 0.04
N PHE A 195 9.74 6.51 -0.53
CA PHE A 195 10.46 7.22 -1.59
C PHE A 195 10.76 8.64 -1.13
N ILE A 196 12.03 9.01 -1.08
CA ILE A 196 12.49 10.35 -0.69
C ILE A 196 13.30 10.95 -1.82
N ARG A 197 13.01 12.19 -2.23
CA ARG A 197 13.83 12.87 -3.23
C ARG A 197 14.14 14.33 -2.95
N ASP A 198 15.21 14.82 -3.59
CA ASP A 198 15.61 16.23 -3.56
C ASP A 198 15.75 16.78 -2.13
N SER A 199 16.18 15.93 -1.21
CA SER A 199 16.15 16.19 0.23
C SER A 199 17.55 16.18 0.84
N SER A 200 17.68 16.82 2.00
CA SER A 200 18.93 16.88 2.76
C SER A 200 18.82 16.19 4.11
N PHE A 201 19.91 15.57 4.52
CA PHE A 201 20.05 14.78 5.73
C PHE A 201 21.26 15.32 6.52
N GLU A 202 21.04 15.73 7.76
CA GLU A 202 22.06 16.28 8.63
C GLU A 202 22.15 15.45 9.92
N SER A 203 23.19 14.62 10.03
CA SER A 203 23.43 13.85 11.25
C SER A 203 24.00 14.76 12.34
N THR A 204 23.51 14.61 13.57
CA THR A 204 23.98 15.38 14.73
C THR A 204 25.13 14.69 15.47
N ASN A 205 25.30 13.38 15.26
CA ASN A 205 26.34 12.55 15.86
C ASN A 205 26.90 11.52 14.84
N GLY A 206 27.83 10.67 15.28
CA GLY A 206 28.47 9.65 14.41
C GLY A 206 27.65 8.38 14.16
N SER A 207 26.42 8.29 14.70
CA SER A 207 25.61 7.08 14.59
C SER A 207 24.92 6.95 13.22
N ALA A 208 24.23 5.82 12.99
CA ALA A 208 23.54 5.56 11.73
C ALA A 208 22.46 6.62 11.47
N SER A 209 22.47 7.24 10.28
CA SER A 209 21.44 8.23 9.89
C SER A 209 20.12 7.58 9.47
N LEU A 210 20.19 6.55 8.62
CA LEU A 210 19.03 5.87 8.04
C LEU A 210 18.75 4.52 8.72
N TRP A 211 17.48 4.15 8.81
CA TRP A 211 17.06 2.80 9.18
C TRP A 211 15.84 2.37 8.39
N HIS A 212 15.73 1.09 8.03
CA HIS A 212 14.58 0.59 7.28
C HIS A 212 14.16 -0.83 7.69
N ASP A 213 12.85 -1.07 7.65
CA ASP A 213 12.19 -2.35 7.90
C ASP A 213 11.15 -2.67 6.83
N GLY A 214 11.39 -3.78 6.13
CA GLY A 214 10.52 -4.38 5.12
C GLY A 214 10.31 -5.87 5.38
N HIS A 215 10.16 -6.30 6.63
CA HIS A 215 10.02 -7.74 6.94
C HIS A 215 8.66 -8.35 6.59
N MET A 216 7.61 -7.52 6.51
CA MET A 216 6.25 -8.00 6.24
C MET A 216 6.02 -8.28 4.76
N ASP A 217 6.69 -7.52 3.88
CA ASP A 217 6.78 -7.81 2.46
C ASP A 217 8.23 -7.55 2.00
N LEU A 218 8.88 -8.58 1.48
CA LEU A 218 10.26 -8.42 1.01
C LEU A 218 10.38 -7.38 -0.10
N ASP A 219 9.31 -7.06 -0.82
CA ASP A 219 9.34 -6.02 -1.84
C ASP A 219 9.25 -4.59 -1.30
N MET A 220 9.09 -4.39 0.02
CA MET A 220 9.23 -3.08 0.66
C MET A 220 10.62 -2.49 0.43
N LYS A 221 10.66 -1.22 0.02
CA LYS A 221 11.86 -0.49 -0.38
C LYS A 221 11.94 0.87 0.31
N LEU A 222 13.15 1.26 0.70
CA LEU A 222 13.53 2.65 0.94
C LEU A 222 14.35 3.14 -0.25
N VAL A 223 13.77 4.07 -1.01
CA VAL A 223 14.41 4.69 -2.18
C VAL A 223 14.72 6.15 -1.86
N LEU A 224 15.96 6.56 -2.11
CA LEU A 224 16.44 7.92 -1.97
C LEU A 224 16.99 8.39 -3.31
N ARG A 225 16.46 9.49 -3.86
CA ARG A 225 16.90 10.03 -5.17
C ARG A 225 17.33 11.49 -5.07
N ASN A 226 18.50 11.81 -5.60
CA ASN A 226 19.04 13.18 -5.56
C ASN A 226 19.08 13.78 -4.13
N CYS A 227 19.49 12.97 -3.16
CA CYS A 227 19.56 13.36 -1.75
C CYS A 227 20.98 13.75 -1.34
N LYS A 228 21.12 14.64 -0.35
CA LYS A 228 22.41 15.10 0.17
C LYS A 228 22.58 14.76 1.64
N PHE A 229 23.73 14.23 2.03
CA PHE A 229 24.03 13.85 3.41
C PHE A 229 25.24 14.60 3.94
N ALA A 230 25.13 15.10 5.16
CA ALA A 230 26.20 15.70 5.92
C ALA A 230 26.09 15.31 7.40
N GLY A 231 27.20 15.43 8.13
CA GLY A 231 27.27 15.10 9.55
C GLY A 231 28.66 15.37 10.11
N PRO A 232 28.88 15.11 11.41
CA PRO A 232 30.20 15.16 12.02
C PRO A 232 31.14 14.12 11.39
N ASP A 233 32.45 14.24 11.67
CA ASP A 233 33.44 13.27 11.20
C ASP A 233 33.04 11.83 11.55
N ASP A 234 33.20 10.93 10.59
CA ASP A 234 32.86 9.51 10.68
C ASP A 234 31.37 9.23 10.97
N PHE A 235 30.44 10.06 10.48
CA PHE A 235 29.01 9.73 10.56
C PHE A 235 28.65 8.54 9.67
N TRP A 236 27.82 7.62 10.18
CA TRP A 236 27.43 6.41 9.48
C TRP A 236 26.12 6.59 8.69
N LEU A 237 26.09 6.15 7.43
CA LEU A 237 24.94 6.36 6.54
C LEU A 237 23.67 5.65 7.00
N GLY A 238 23.75 4.42 7.50
CA GLY A 238 22.53 3.72 7.90
C GLY A 238 22.70 2.25 8.28
N ARG A 239 21.61 1.66 8.77
CA ARG A 239 21.58 0.25 9.17
C ARG A 239 20.18 -0.38 9.07
N ASN A 240 20.07 -1.68 9.28
CA ASN A 240 18.79 -2.37 9.45
C ASN A 240 18.83 -3.47 10.51
N GLN A 241 17.69 -3.73 11.15
CA GLN A 241 17.49 -4.87 12.06
C GLN A 241 16.64 -5.98 11.45
N TYR A 242 15.90 -5.65 10.39
CA TYR A 242 14.94 -6.52 9.73
C TYR A 242 15.31 -6.65 8.23
N PRO A 243 14.77 -7.66 7.51
CA PRO A 243 14.85 -7.68 6.06
C PRO A 243 14.42 -6.34 5.48
N SER A 244 15.20 -5.83 4.52
CA SER A 244 15.03 -4.45 4.02
C SER A 244 15.70 -4.30 2.66
N GLN A 245 15.25 -3.32 1.86
CA GLN A 245 15.91 -2.91 0.62
C GLN A 245 16.19 -1.42 0.66
N PHE A 246 17.43 -1.04 0.34
CA PHE A 246 17.81 0.36 0.19
C PHE A 246 18.19 0.59 -1.27
N TYR A 247 17.69 1.67 -1.87
CA TYR A 247 18.12 2.17 -3.17
C TYR A 247 18.53 3.62 -3.00
N LEU A 248 19.79 3.95 -3.30
CA LEU A 248 20.31 5.31 -3.28
C LEU A 248 20.75 5.67 -4.69
N LEU A 249 20.10 6.68 -5.27
CA LEU A 249 20.27 7.09 -6.66
C LEU A 249 20.65 8.57 -6.68
N ASP A 250 21.70 8.93 -7.41
CA ASP A 250 22.13 10.32 -7.59
C ASP A 250 22.44 11.06 -6.26
N CYS A 251 22.78 10.31 -5.20
CA CYS A 251 22.99 10.87 -3.87
C CYS A 251 24.40 11.46 -3.72
N GLN A 252 24.50 12.53 -2.93
CA GLN A 252 25.77 13.17 -2.58
C GLN A 252 26.07 13.05 -1.09
N PHE A 253 27.29 12.67 -0.75
CA PHE A 253 27.77 12.50 0.61
C PHE A 253 28.89 13.49 0.93
N ALA A 254 28.86 14.08 2.13
CA ALA A 254 29.94 14.91 2.64
C ALA A 254 31.24 14.12 2.83
N GLU A 255 32.37 14.82 2.87
CA GLU A 255 33.69 14.21 3.13
C GLU A 255 33.75 13.52 4.50
N SER A 256 32.95 13.96 5.46
CA SER A 256 32.86 13.36 6.78
C SER A 256 32.14 11.99 6.83
N LEU A 257 31.58 11.49 5.71
CA LEU A 257 30.96 10.17 5.66
C LEU A 257 31.98 9.09 6.04
N ALA A 258 31.61 8.24 6.99
CA ALA A 258 32.44 7.10 7.40
C ALA A 258 32.68 6.11 6.25
N GLU A 259 33.86 5.49 6.23
CA GLU A 259 34.14 4.31 5.39
C GLU A 259 33.48 3.04 5.98
N GLN A 260 32.18 3.12 6.22
CA GLN A 260 31.37 2.07 6.82
C GLN A 260 30.11 1.85 5.98
N PRO A 261 29.93 0.66 5.35
CA PRO A 261 28.75 0.37 4.54
C PRO A 261 27.46 0.38 5.36
N ILE A 262 26.31 0.57 4.69
CA ILE A 262 25.00 0.32 5.32
C ILE A 262 24.94 -1.14 5.77
N GLY A 263 24.81 -1.35 7.08
CA GLY A 263 24.98 -2.67 7.71
C GLY A 263 23.80 -3.12 8.56
N VAL A 264 23.99 -4.16 9.37
CA VAL A 264 22.98 -4.60 10.35
C VAL A 264 23.30 -4.06 11.75
N VAL A 265 22.29 -4.02 12.62
CA VAL A 265 22.47 -3.54 14.01
C VAL A 265 23.44 -4.40 14.85
N SER A 266 23.64 -5.67 14.49
CA SER A 266 24.59 -6.56 15.17
C SER A 266 24.99 -7.74 14.30
N GLU A 267 26.25 -7.85 13.91
CA GLU A 267 26.75 -8.94 13.05
C GLU A 267 26.80 -10.32 13.74
N SER A 268 26.57 -10.40 15.06
CA SER A 268 26.75 -11.65 15.82
C SER A 268 25.64 -12.68 15.65
N LYS A 269 24.49 -12.30 15.07
CA LYS A 269 23.36 -13.22 14.91
C LYS A 269 23.42 -13.92 13.54
N PRO A 270 23.40 -15.27 13.49
CA PRO A 270 23.60 -16.03 12.25
C PRO A 270 22.66 -15.65 11.10
N TYR A 271 21.41 -15.26 11.41
CA TYR A 271 20.42 -14.94 10.38
C TYR A 271 20.71 -13.63 9.62
N TYR A 272 21.55 -12.73 10.15
CA TYR A 272 21.98 -11.52 9.41
C TYR A 272 22.95 -11.81 8.26
N ALA A 273 23.46 -13.04 8.17
CA ALA A 273 24.17 -13.51 6.99
C ALA A 273 23.22 -13.75 5.80
N SER A 274 21.91 -13.84 6.03
CA SER A 274 20.94 -14.02 4.93
C SER A 274 20.91 -12.81 4.00
N HIS A 275 20.81 -13.09 2.70
CA HIS A 275 20.80 -12.09 1.63
C HIS A 275 19.68 -11.04 1.82
N VAL A 276 18.55 -11.39 2.43
CA VAL A 276 17.40 -10.48 2.65
C VAL A 276 17.73 -9.26 3.52
N TYR A 277 18.80 -9.32 4.32
CA TYR A 277 19.31 -8.21 5.14
C TYR A 277 20.32 -7.32 4.41
N ARG A 278 20.90 -7.80 3.30
CA ARG A 278 22.05 -7.20 2.60
C ARG A 278 21.69 -6.50 1.28
N ARG A 279 20.41 -6.33 1.00
CA ARG A 279 19.89 -5.70 -0.23
C ARG A 279 20.08 -4.18 -0.16
N LYS A 280 21.22 -3.71 -0.67
CA LYS A 280 21.65 -2.30 -0.68
C LYS A 280 22.14 -1.97 -2.08
N TYR A 281 21.44 -1.05 -2.74
CA TYR A 281 21.62 -0.76 -4.15
C TYR A 281 21.96 0.72 -4.35
N PHE A 282 22.94 0.96 -5.20
CA PHE A 282 23.50 2.28 -5.45
C PHE A 282 23.60 2.54 -6.95
N HIS A 283 23.38 3.78 -7.33
CA HIS A 283 23.63 4.28 -8.67
C HIS A 283 24.05 5.75 -8.62
N ASN A 284 25.12 6.10 -9.32
CA ASN A 284 25.57 7.48 -9.50
C ASN A 284 25.70 8.27 -8.19
N CYS A 285 26.17 7.57 -7.13
CA CYS A 285 26.37 8.17 -5.81
C CYS A 285 27.80 8.68 -5.67
N HIS A 286 27.97 9.87 -5.09
CA HIS A 286 29.27 10.51 -4.97
C HIS A 286 29.55 11.05 -3.58
N ARG A 287 30.80 10.94 -3.13
CA ARG A 287 31.29 11.52 -1.88
C ARG A 287 32.30 12.64 -2.16
N ALA A 288 32.17 13.76 -1.47
CA ALA A 288 33.20 14.79 -1.46
C ALA A 288 34.54 14.22 -0.94
N GLY A 289 35.63 14.42 -1.68
CA GLY A 289 36.92 13.82 -1.32
C GLY A 289 37.12 12.38 -1.83
N GLY A 290 36.24 11.88 -2.69
CA GLY A 290 36.40 10.60 -3.40
C GLY A 290 35.45 9.50 -2.91
N ASP A 291 35.07 8.64 -3.86
CA ASP A 291 34.05 7.61 -3.66
C ASP A 291 34.62 6.36 -2.98
N TYR A 292 33.88 5.81 -2.02
CA TYR A 292 34.19 4.52 -1.42
C TYR A 292 33.69 3.38 -2.30
N GLN A 293 34.40 2.24 -2.27
CA GLN A 293 34.05 1.06 -3.07
C GLN A 293 32.69 0.45 -2.70
N TRP A 294 32.23 0.62 -1.45
CA TRP A 294 31.05 -0.09 -0.96
C TRP A 294 29.72 0.46 -1.51
N PHE A 295 29.70 1.67 -2.07
CA PHE A 295 28.53 2.23 -2.76
C PHE A 295 28.71 2.33 -4.28
N ALA A 296 29.65 1.57 -4.85
CA ALA A 296 29.76 1.47 -6.31
C ALA A 296 28.45 0.96 -6.95
N ASP A 297 28.19 1.44 -8.16
CA ASP A 297 26.99 1.10 -8.94
C ASP A 297 26.74 -0.41 -9.04
N ASN A 298 25.56 -0.83 -8.59
CA ASN A 298 25.22 -2.24 -8.47
C ASN A 298 23.75 -2.58 -8.75
N LEU A 299 22.97 -1.70 -9.40
CA LEU A 299 21.55 -1.95 -9.74
C LEU A 299 21.34 -3.25 -10.50
N GLN A 300 22.32 -3.71 -11.28
CA GLN A 300 22.28 -5.01 -11.97
C GLN A 300 22.08 -6.21 -11.02
N SER A 301 22.44 -6.07 -9.73
CA SER A 301 22.27 -7.09 -8.70
C SER A 301 20.93 -7.00 -7.94
N ALA A 302 20.15 -5.95 -8.18
CA ALA A 302 18.83 -5.80 -7.58
C ALA A 302 17.83 -6.77 -8.22
N PRO A 303 16.78 -7.20 -7.49
CA PRO A 303 15.69 -7.98 -8.07
C PRO A 303 15.11 -7.28 -9.31
N GLY A 304 15.05 -8.00 -10.43
CA GLY A 304 14.58 -7.45 -11.71
C GLY A 304 15.59 -6.58 -12.45
N SER A 305 16.75 -6.28 -11.86
CA SER A 305 17.82 -5.45 -12.44
C SER A 305 17.31 -4.13 -13.07
N PRO A 306 16.50 -3.32 -12.34
CA PRO A 306 15.94 -2.09 -12.88
C PRO A 306 17.03 -1.09 -13.25
N SER A 307 16.81 -0.36 -14.34
CA SER A 307 17.52 0.87 -14.64
C SER A 307 17.12 1.98 -13.66
N SER A 308 17.95 3.01 -13.53
CA SER A 308 17.66 4.13 -12.63
C SER A 308 16.40 4.92 -13.03
N ASP A 309 16.02 4.92 -14.31
CA ASP A 309 14.84 5.62 -14.79
C ASP A 309 13.54 4.86 -14.49
N GLU A 310 13.61 3.54 -14.37
CA GLU A 310 12.47 2.70 -13.95
C GLU A 310 12.16 2.84 -12.46
N ILE A 311 13.12 3.30 -11.64
CA ILE A 311 12.92 3.50 -10.21
C ILE A 311 12.19 4.83 -9.97
N THR A 312 10.87 4.78 -10.12
CA THR A 312 9.90 5.86 -9.85
C THR A 312 9.21 5.66 -8.48
N PRO A 313 8.45 6.66 -7.99
CA PRO A 313 7.56 6.45 -6.84
C PRO A 313 6.58 5.30 -7.07
N GLU A 314 5.91 5.25 -8.22
CA GLU A 314 4.96 4.18 -8.58
C GLU A 314 5.61 2.79 -8.50
N TRP A 315 6.78 2.61 -9.13
CA TRP A 315 7.55 1.36 -9.03
C TRP A 315 7.94 1.02 -7.60
N THR A 316 8.30 2.05 -6.83
CA THR A 316 8.70 1.87 -5.43
C THR A 316 7.55 1.28 -4.63
N PHE A 317 6.33 1.75 -4.87
CA PHE A 317 5.11 1.33 -4.19
C PHE A 317 4.40 0.12 -4.84
N ASP A 318 5.09 -0.64 -5.70
CA ASP A 318 4.56 -1.83 -6.41
C ASP A 318 3.23 -1.50 -7.13
N ASP A 319 3.22 -0.37 -7.85
CA ASP A 319 2.06 0.19 -8.57
C ASP A 319 0.85 0.53 -7.68
N GLY A 320 0.99 0.46 -6.35
CA GLY A 320 -0.07 0.70 -5.38
C GLY A 320 -0.38 2.17 -5.14
N TRP A 321 0.53 3.08 -5.49
CA TRP A 321 0.37 4.52 -5.34
C TRP A 321 1.35 5.29 -6.21
N ASP A 322 0.85 6.29 -6.94
CA ASP A 322 1.70 7.30 -7.58
C ASP A 322 1.39 8.69 -6.97
N PRO A 323 2.24 9.21 -6.05
CA PRO A 323 2.08 10.54 -5.47
C PRO A 323 2.34 11.68 -6.46
N GLU A 324 2.98 11.41 -7.60
CA GLU A 324 3.29 12.38 -8.65
C GLU A 324 2.27 12.38 -9.80
N ARG A 325 1.28 11.47 -9.76
CA ARG A 325 0.22 11.39 -10.77
C ARG A 325 -0.53 12.71 -10.90
N THR A 326 -0.85 13.07 -12.15
CA THR A 326 -1.61 14.29 -12.48
C THR A 326 -2.93 14.01 -13.18
N ASP A 327 -3.11 12.85 -13.81
CA ASP A 327 -4.35 12.51 -14.53
C ASP A 327 -5.55 12.42 -13.60
N PRO A 328 -6.66 13.13 -13.89
CA PRO A 328 -7.82 13.13 -13.02
C PRO A 328 -8.54 11.77 -12.99
N PRO A 329 -9.37 11.49 -11.97
CA PRO A 329 -10.18 10.28 -11.95
C PRO A 329 -11.10 10.19 -13.17
N THR A 330 -11.48 9.00 -13.63
CA THR A 330 -12.43 8.83 -14.74
C THR A 330 -13.66 8.04 -14.29
N ILE A 331 -14.81 8.26 -14.93
CA ILE A 331 -15.97 7.38 -14.75
C ILE A 331 -15.71 6.09 -15.52
N ALA A 332 -15.70 4.97 -14.81
CA ALA A 332 -15.48 3.64 -15.36
C ALA A 332 -16.79 3.01 -15.86
N GLU A 333 -17.87 3.11 -15.08
CA GLU A 333 -19.14 2.43 -15.37
C GLU A 333 -20.32 3.17 -14.71
N VAL A 334 -21.50 3.10 -15.34
CA VAL A 334 -22.75 3.55 -14.73
C VAL A 334 -23.74 2.40 -14.79
N GLU A 335 -24.35 2.09 -13.65
CA GLU A 335 -25.39 1.06 -13.57
C GLU A 335 -26.66 1.61 -12.92
N THR A 336 -27.80 0.97 -13.17
CA THR A 336 -29.07 1.28 -12.50
C THR A 336 -29.74 0.03 -11.95
N ASP A 337 -30.34 0.14 -10.76
CA ASP A 337 -31.29 -0.83 -10.24
C ASP A 337 -32.66 -0.18 -9.93
N GLY A 338 -33.60 -0.98 -9.43
CA GLY A 338 -34.98 -0.53 -9.16
C GLY A 338 -35.14 0.66 -8.22
N GLY A 339 -34.06 1.15 -7.59
CA GLY A 339 -34.07 2.34 -6.75
C GLY A 339 -32.86 3.28 -6.89
N HIS A 340 -31.81 2.92 -7.64
CA HIS A 340 -30.55 3.66 -7.61
C HIS A 340 -29.84 3.78 -8.96
N ILE A 341 -29.03 4.84 -9.08
CA ILE A 341 -27.98 4.99 -10.09
C ILE A 341 -26.64 4.79 -9.37
N HIS A 342 -25.83 3.88 -9.88
CA HIS A 342 -24.49 3.58 -9.40
C HIS A 342 -23.49 4.19 -10.38
N VAL A 343 -22.57 4.99 -9.89
CA VAL A 343 -21.49 5.58 -10.69
C VAL A 343 -20.17 5.06 -10.13
N TYR A 344 -19.42 4.37 -10.97
CA TYR A 344 -18.12 3.81 -10.66
C TYR A 344 -17.01 4.69 -11.24
N PHE A 345 -16.02 5.02 -10.42
CA PHE A 345 -14.84 5.77 -10.79
C PHE A 345 -13.61 4.86 -10.85
N SER A 346 -12.57 5.30 -11.55
CA SER A 346 -11.28 4.62 -11.62
C SER A 346 -10.53 4.55 -10.29
N GLU A 347 -10.96 5.34 -9.31
CA GLU A 347 -10.35 5.46 -7.98
C GLU A 347 -11.32 6.20 -7.03
N PRO A 348 -11.02 6.27 -5.72
CA PRO A 348 -11.88 6.96 -4.77
C PRO A 348 -12.01 8.46 -5.01
N VAL A 349 -13.25 8.97 -5.01
CA VAL A 349 -13.56 10.38 -5.25
C VAL A 349 -14.37 11.00 -4.11
N SER A 350 -14.26 12.32 -3.99
CA SER A 350 -15.00 13.11 -3.04
C SER A 350 -15.36 14.48 -3.62
N CYS A 351 -16.29 15.18 -2.97
CA CYS A 351 -16.71 16.53 -3.36
C CYS A 351 -16.99 17.37 -2.10
N PRO A 352 -16.57 18.64 -2.07
CA PRO A 352 -16.94 19.58 -1.01
C PRO A 352 -18.44 19.82 -0.85
N ASP A 353 -19.12 19.83 -1.99
CA ASP A 353 -20.49 20.26 -2.16
C ASP A 353 -21.40 19.10 -2.59
N ALA A 354 -22.70 19.37 -2.69
CA ALA A 354 -23.66 18.39 -3.13
C ALA A 354 -23.34 17.93 -4.56
N MET A 355 -23.31 16.60 -4.74
CA MET A 355 -23.27 15.95 -6.04
C MET A 355 -24.67 15.48 -6.42
N HIS A 356 -25.03 15.66 -7.69
CA HIS A 356 -26.27 15.14 -8.25
C HIS A 356 -26.06 14.64 -9.68
N VAL A 357 -26.79 13.58 -10.01
CA VAL A 357 -26.89 13.12 -11.40
C VAL A 357 -28.08 13.82 -12.04
N VAL A 358 -27.83 14.50 -13.16
CA VAL A 358 -28.88 15.07 -14.02
C VAL A 358 -29.36 14.00 -14.99
N ARG A 359 -30.68 13.80 -15.02
CA ARG A 359 -31.33 12.88 -15.95
C ARG A 359 -31.79 13.61 -17.21
N GLN A 360 -32.09 12.82 -18.25
CA GLN A 360 -32.53 13.33 -19.54
C GLN A 360 -33.82 14.19 -19.47
N ASP A 361 -34.69 13.92 -18.50
CA ASP A 361 -35.92 14.69 -18.25
C ASP A 361 -35.68 15.98 -17.43
N GLY A 362 -34.42 16.27 -17.07
CA GLY A 362 -34.03 17.41 -16.24
C GLY A 362 -34.15 17.18 -14.75
N SER A 363 -34.67 16.03 -14.30
CA SER A 363 -34.71 15.70 -12.87
C SER A 363 -33.32 15.39 -12.32
N GLN A 364 -33.14 15.61 -11.02
CA GLN A 364 -31.87 15.41 -10.33
C GLN A 364 -31.96 14.23 -9.34
N ALA A 365 -30.99 13.32 -9.42
CA ALA A 365 -30.78 12.24 -8.46
C ALA A 365 -29.78 12.70 -7.41
N LYS A 366 -30.14 12.63 -6.13
CA LYS A 366 -29.26 13.04 -5.03
C LYS A 366 -28.30 11.93 -4.67
N LEU A 367 -27.07 12.27 -4.28
CA LEU A 367 -26.14 11.31 -3.71
C LEU A 367 -26.69 10.77 -2.38
N VAL A 368 -26.65 9.45 -2.20
CA VAL A 368 -27.13 8.75 -1.00
C VAL A 368 -25.97 8.16 -0.20
N ARG A 369 -24.96 7.60 -0.88
CA ARG A 369 -23.75 7.04 -0.24
C ARG A 369 -22.57 6.97 -1.21
N GLY A 370 -21.38 6.72 -0.67
CA GLY A 370 -20.17 6.43 -1.46
C GLY A 370 -19.10 7.53 -1.45
N LEU A 371 -19.33 8.66 -0.78
CA LEU A 371 -18.27 9.69 -0.64
C LEU A 371 -17.00 9.07 -0.06
N GLY A 372 -15.86 9.33 -0.71
CA GLY A 372 -14.58 8.75 -0.32
C GLY A 372 -14.30 7.37 -0.90
N THR A 373 -15.15 6.86 -1.78
CA THR A 373 -14.97 5.56 -2.45
C THR A 373 -15.00 5.74 -3.96
N SER A 374 -14.64 4.69 -4.69
CA SER A 374 -14.75 4.63 -6.15
C SER A 374 -16.19 4.35 -6.62
N HIS A 375 -17.15 4.21 -5.69
CA HIS A 375 -18.53 3.83 -5.99
C HIS A 375 -19.53 4.77 -5.32
N LEU A 376 -20.11 5.67 -6.12
CA LEU A 376 -21.15 6.59 -5.70
C LEU A 376 -22.53 6.03 -6.01
N VAL A 377 -23.47 6.18 -5.09
CA VAL A 377 -24.85 5.71 -5.27
C VAL A 377 -25.82 6.87 -5.10
N PHE A 378 -26.65 7.08 -6.12
CA PHE A 378 -27.62 8.16 -6.20
C PHE A 378 -29.05 7.62 -6.16
N GLU A 379 -29.96 8.46 -5.67
CA GLU A 379 -31.37 8.16 -5.45
C GLU A 379 -32.15 8.12 -6.76
N GLY A 380 -32.84 7.01 -7.02
CA GLY A 380 -33.66 6.73 -8.19
C GLY A 380 -32.89 5.97 -9.28
N GLY A 381 -33.59 5.13 -10.05
CA GLY A 381 -32.99 4.24 -11.06
C GLY A 381 -34.03 3.65 -12.03
N THR A 382 -35.21 4.28 -12.14
CA THR A 382 -36.25 3.80 -13.05
C THR A 382 -35.94 4.16 -14.50
N PRO A 383 -36.27 3.30 -15.49
CA PRO A 383 -35.93 3.49 -16.90
C PRO A 383 -36.49 4.74 -17.59
N SER A 384 -37.39 5.49 -16.95
CA SER A 384 -38.13 6.58 -17.59
C SER A 384 -37.28 7.81 -17.93
N ALA A 385 -36.10 7.96 -17.31
CA ALA A 385 -35.16 9.04 -17.63
C ALA A 385 -33.71 8.60 -17.39
N ALA A 386 -32.94 8.47 -18.48
CA ALA A 386 -31.54 8.06 -18.42
C ALA A 386 -30.67 9.06 -17.65
N ALA A 387 -29.68 8.56 -16.93
CA ALA A 387 -28.62 9.37 -16.33
C ALA A 387 -27.74 9.96 -17.46
N THR A 388 -27.52 11.27 -17.45
CA THR A 388 -26.81 11.95 -18.56
C THR A 388 -25.55 12.66 -18.14
N ARG A 389 -25.57 13.31 -16.97
CA ARG A 389 -24.42 14.08 -16.48
C ARG A 389 -24.31 14.00 -14.97
N LEU A 390 -23.08 14.01 -14.48
CA LEU A 390 -22.78 14.22 -13.07
C LEU A 390 -22.37 15.68 -12.88
N GLN A 391 -23.06 16.35 -11.96
CA GLN A 391 -22.86 17.76 -11.65
C GLN A 391 -22.63 17.96 -10.16
N THR A 392 -21.94 19.05 -9.83
CA THR A 392 -21.78 19.54 -8.46
C THR A 392 -22.44 20.91 -8.33
N THR A 393 -22.76 21.34 -7.12
CA THR A 393 -23.38 22.66 -6.88
C THR A 393 -22.37 23.81 -6.72
N GLY A 394 -21.08 23.56 -6.96
CA GLY A 394 -20.03 24.56 -6.76
C GLY A 394 -18.64 24.00 -7.03
N ALA A 395 -18.09 23.26 -6.08
CA ALA A 395 -16.73 22.74 -6.14
C ALA A 395 -16.59 21.51 -7.05
N ALA A 396 -15.39 21.33 -7.62
CA ALA A 396 -15.05 20.17 -8.43
C ALA A 396 -14.99 18.88 -7.61
N ILE A 397 -15.29 17.75 -8.27
CA ILE A 397 -15.02 16.42 -7.74
C ILE A 397 -13.50 16.25 -7.73
N HIS A 398 -12.95 15.60 -6.70
CA HIS A 398 -11.52 15.36 -6.59
C HIS A 398 -11.19 13.93 -6.19
N ALA A 399 -10.02 13.47 -6.61
CA ALA A 399 -9.42 12.24 -6.09
C ALA A 399 -9.16 12.36 -4.57
N VAL A 400 -9.42 11.28 -3.83
CA VAL A 400 -9.17 11.19 -2.39
C VAL A 400 -7.70 10.92 -2.10
N THR A 401 -7.12 10.01 -2.88
CA THR A 401 -5.73 9.54 -2.78
C THR A 401 -4.76 10.73 -2.80
N SER A 402 -3.90 10.84 -1.79
CA SER A 402 -2.95 11.94 -1.68
C SER A 402 -1.99 11.98 -2.88
N THR A 403 -1.86 13.15 -3.48
CA THR A 403 -0.93 13.46 -4.58
C THR A 403 -0.37 14.86 -4.32
N LEU A 404 0.75 15.19 -4.95
CA LEU A 404 1.40 16.50 -4.80
C LEU A 404 0.59 17.63 -5.44
N ALA A 405 -0.23 17.29 -6.43
CA ALA A 405 -1.16 18.18 -7.08
C ALA A 405 -2.59 17.67 -6.81
N PRO A 406 -3.56 18.56 -6.54
CA PRO A 406 -4.95 18.16 -6.56
C PRO A 406 -5.36 17.70 -7.96
N ARG A 407 -6.22 16.69 -8.01
CA ARG A 407 -6.73 16.13 -9.26
C ARG A 407 -8.24 16.28 -9.31
N TYR A 408 -8.68 17.27 -10.07
CA TYR A 408 -10.07 17.69 -10.16
C TYR A 408 -10.77 17.18 -11.42
N LEU A 409 -12.08 17.05 -11.31
CA LEU A 409 -12.99 16.79 -12.40
C LEU A 409 -14.05 17.89 -12.47
N GLU A 410 -14.24 18.43 -13.67
CA GLU A 410 -15.37 19.30 -13.98
C GLU A 410 -16.62 18.48 -14.35
N GLU A 411 -17.72 19.13 -14.73
CA GLU A 411 -18.97 18.47 -15.12
C GLU A 411 -18.74 17.33 -16.12
N LEU A 412 -19.17 16.11 -15.76
CA LEU A 412 -18.90 14.90 -16.52
C LEU A 412 -20.15 14.41 -17.24
N ALA A 413 -20.04 14.16 -18.55
CA ALA A 413 -20.99 13.32 -19.24
C ALA A 413 -20.91 11.89 -18.68
N LEU A 414 -22.07 11.33 -18.36
CA LEU A 414 -22.18 9.94 -17.95
C LEU A 414 -22.29 9.06 -19.21
N PRO A 415 -21.61 7.90 -19.25
CA PRO A 415 -21.89 6.89 -20.27
C PRO A 415 -23.30 6.32 -20.09
N ASP A 416 -23.78 5.59 -21.10
CA ASP A 416 -25.07 4.90 -21.02
C ASP A 416 -25.08 3.92 -19.83
N ALA A 417 -26.15 3.99 -19.03
CA ALA A 417 -26.29 3.17 -17.85
C ALA A 417 -26.72 1.73 -18.20
N ALA A 418 -26.02 0.74 -17.65
CA ALA A 418 -26.40 -0.67 -17.77
C ALA A 418 -27.30 -1.12 -16.60
N PRO A 419 -28.17 -2.14 -16.76
CA PRO A 419 -28.85 -2.75 -15.63
C PRO A 419 -27.85 -3.40 -14.67
N ARG A 420 -27.90 -3.03 -13.40
CA ARG A 420 -27.06 -3.61 -12.35
C ARG A 420 -27.32 -5.12 -12.20
N GLN A 421 -26.25 -5.90 -12.14
CA GLN A 421 -26.32 -7.35 -11.92
C GLN A 421 -25.53 -7.73 -10.67
N VAL A 422 -26.19 -8.40 -9.72
CA VAL A 422 -25.54 -8.96 -8.53
C VAL A 422 -25.33 -10.45 -8.74
N SER A 423 -24.08 -10.91 -8.65
CA SER A 423 -23.71 -12.32 -8.79
C SER A 423 -23.34 -12.94 -7.44
N LYS A 424 -23.61 -14.24 -7.30
CA LYS A 424 -23.19 -15.02 -6.13
C LYS A 424 -21.93 -15.81 -6.45
N VAL A 425 -20.92 -15.69 -5.59
CA VAL A 425 -19.71 -16.53 -5.60
C VAL A 425 -19.90 -17.60 -4.54
N LEU A 426 -19.96 -18.86 -4.95
CA LEU A 426 -20.03 -20.01 -4.05
C LEU A 426 -18.62 -20.57 -3.81
N LEU A 427 -18.25 -20.76 -2.55
CA LEU A 427 -17.00 -21.45 -2.19
C LEU A 427 -17.34 -22.87 -1.71
N ILE A 428 -16.69 -23.87 -2.28
CA ILE A 428 -16.68 -25.24 -1.76
C ILE A 428 -15.25 -25.70 -1.50
N GLY A 429 -15.07 -26.46 -0.43
CA GLY A 429 -13.75 -26.99 -0.10
C GLY A 429 -13.61 -27.57 1.27
N ASP A 430 -12.35 -27.74 1.67
CA ASP A 430 -11.93 -28.32 2.93
C ASP A 430 -11.72 -27.28 4.07
N SER A 431 -11.00 -27.65 5.12
CA SER A 431 -10.77 -26.80 6.30
C SER A 431 -9.99 -25.53 6.00
N THR A 432 -9.20 -25.49 4.93
CA THR A 432 -8.44 -24.29 4.56
C THR A 432 -9.29 -23.23 3.85
N VAL A 433 -10.53 -23.56 3.48
CA VAL A 433 -11.52 -22.62 2.92
C VAL A 433 -12.59 -22.24 3.94
N THR A 434 -12.85 -23.10 4.93
CA THR A 434 -14.02 -23.05 5.83
C THR A 434 -14.04 -21.82 6.73
N ASP A 435 -15.24 -21.27 6.97
CA ASP A 435 -15.50 -20.27 8.00
C ASP A 435 -15.56 -20.93 9.38
N TYR A 436 -14.80 -20.40 10.33
CA TYR A 436 -14.86 -20.80 11.73
C TYR A 436 -15.43 -19.67 12.60
N ASP A 437 -15.72 -19.96 13.87
CA ASP A 437 -16.08 -18.91 14.83
C ASP A 437 -14.98 -17.83 14.90
N VAL A 438 -15.35 -16.57 15.05
CA VAL A 438 -14.39 -15.45 15.09
C VAL A 438 -13.37 -15.56 16.23
N LYS A 439 -13.67 -16.32 17.29
CA LYS A 439 -12.76 -16.60 18.40
C LYS A 439 -11.88 -17.83 18.16
N HIS A 440 -12.11 -18.56 17.07
CA HIS A 440 -11.31 -19.73 16.74
C HIS A 440 -9.88 -19.31 16.41
N ALA A 441 -8.89 -20.10 16.86
CA ALA A 441 -7.47 -19.78 16.67
C ALA A 441 -7.02 -19.81 15.20
N TYR A 442 -7.83 -20.42 14.32
CA TYR A 442 -7.59 -20.47 12.88
C TYR A 442 -8.85 -20.19 12.07
N GLN A 443 -8.65 -19.74 10.83
CA GLN A 443 -9.64 -19.50 9.80
C GLN A 443 -9.20 -20.11 8.46
N GLY A 444 -10.16 -20.49 7.62
CA GLY A 444 -9.90 -20.71 6.20
C GLY A 444 -9.84 -19.38 5.44
N TRP A 445 -9.19 -19.34 4.28
CA TRP A 445 -9.11 -18.11 3.47
C TRP A 445 -10.48 -17.67 2.94
N GLY A 446 -11.42 -18.62 2.75
CA GLY A 446 -12.77 -18.32 2.28
C GLY A 446 -13.56 -17.38 3.21
N ALA A 447 -13.23 -17.38 4.50
CA ALA A 447 -13.82 -16.48 5.49
C ALA A 447 -13.54 -14.99 5.20
N SER A 448 -12.41 -14.70 4.57
CA SER A 448 -11.96 -13.33 4.31
C SER A 448 -12.21 -12.87 2.87
N LEU A 449 -12.51 -13.78 1.94
CA LEU A 449 -12.61 -13.44 0.50
C LEU A 449 -13.65 -12.35 0.21
N HIS A 450 -14.75 -12.31 0.96
CA HIS A 450 -15.81 -11.32 0.77
C HIS A 450 -15.35 -9.86 0.94
N GLN A 451 -14.24 -9.62 1.63
CA GLN A 451 -13.69 -8.28 1.85
C GLN A 451 -13.06 -7.68 0.58
N PHE A 452 -12.75 -8.52 -0.41
CA PHE A 452 -12.04 -8.11 -1.62
C PHE A 452 -12.95 -7.89 -2.83
N PHE A 453 -14.26 -8.08 -2.70
CA PHE A 453 -15.21 -7.81 -3.77
C PHE A 453 -16.14 -6.67 -3.43
N ASP A 454 -16.54 -5.91 -4.45
CA ASP A 454 -17.55 -4.87 -4.31
C ASP A 454 -18.97 -5.43 -4.08
N ASP A 455 -19.93 -4.51 -3.92
CA ASP A 455 -21.32 -4.85 -3.59
C ASP A 455 -22.12 -5.49 -4.74
N ARG A 456 -21.49 -5.82 -5.87
CA ARG A 456 -22.06 -6.64 -6.95
C ARG A 456 -21.81 -8.13 -6.73
N ILE A 457 -20.93 -8.51 -5.81
CA ILE A 457 -20.63 -9.90 -5.49
C ILE A 457 -21.07 -10.26 -4.09
N ARG A 458 -21.81 -11.36 -3.98
CA ARG A 458 -22.13 -12.00 -2.70
C ARG A 458 -21.38 -13.31 -2.57
N VAL A 459 -20.41 -13.37 -1.66
CA VAL A 459 -19.70 -14.61 -1.32
C VAL A 459 -20.55 -15.47 -0.40
N ILE A 460 -20.74 -16.74 -0.76
CA ILE A 460 -21.44 -17.75 0.00
C ILE A 460 -20.47 -18.91 0.23
N ASN A 461 -19.96 -19.05 1.45
CA ASN A 461 -19.06 -20.14 1.78
C ASN A 461 -19.84 -21.38 2.23
N ARG A 462 -19.68 -22.49 1.49
CA ARG A 462 -20.22 -23.81 1.80
C ARG A 462 -19.12 -24.85 2.04
N ALA A 463 -17.87 -24.44 2.14
CA ALA A 463 -16.77 -25.32 2.52
C ALA A 463 -17.01 -25.96 3.89
N ARG A 464 -16.51 -27.18 4.07
CA ARG A 464 -16.67 -27.95 5.30
C ARG A 464 -15.35 -28.60 5.70
N GLY A 465 -14.88 -28.22 6.90
CA GLY A 465 -13.70 -28.80 7.51
C GLY A 465 -13.78 -30.33 7.60
N GLY A 466 -12.62 -30.97 7.36
CA GLY A 466 -12.47 -32.43 7.42
C GLY A 466 -13.01 -33.20 6.20
N ARG A 467 -13.57 -32.52 5.19
CA ARG A 467 -14.08 -33.15 3.96
C ARG A 467 -13.05 -33.12 2.84
N SER A 468 -13.15 -34.13 1.99
CA SER A 468 -12.36 -34.33 0.76
C SER A 468 -13.21 -34.04 -0.47
N SER A 469 -12.61 -34.03 -1.66
CA SER A 469 -13.34 -33.93 -2.93
C SER A 469 -14.45 -34.99 -3.08
N LYS A 470 -14.26 -36.18 -2.47
CA LYS A 470 -15.21 -37.29 -2.47
C LYS A 470 -16.27 -37.13 -1.38
N SER A 471 -15.85 -37.06 -0.12
CA SER A 471 -16.77 -37.10 1.02
C SER A 471 -17.71 -35.91 1.07
N PHE A 472 -17.31 -34.75 0.55
CA PHE A 472 -18.19 -33.58 0.42
C PHE A 472 -19.44 -33.90 -0.45
N ARG A 473 -19.27 -34.74 -1.48
CA ARG A 473 -20.37 -35.21 -2.33
C ARG A 473 -21.17 -36.31 -1.67
N ASP A 474 -20.48 -37.33 -1.14
CA ASP A 474 -21.13 -38.49 -0.51
C ASP A 474 -22.05 -38.07 0.65
N GLU A 475 -21.68 -37.01 1.38
CA GLU A 475 -22.46 -36.45 2.49
C GLU A 475 -23.57 -35.48 2.06
N GLY A 476 -23.75 -35.21 0.75
CA GLY A 476 -24.81 -34.36 0.21
C GLY A 476 -24.55 -32.84 0.27
N HIS A 477 -23.35 -32.39 0.69
CA HIS A 477 -23.06 -30.96 0.80
C HIS A 477 -23.03 -30.25 -0.56
N TRP A 478 -22.67 -30.97 -1.63
CA TRP A 478 -22.68 -30.42 -2.98
C TRP A 478 -24.09 -30.09 -3.48
N ASP A 479 -25.03 -31.00 -3.26
CA ASP A 479 -26.42 -30.80 -3.68
C ASP A 479 -27.06 -29.60 -2.95
N GLU A 480 -26.74 -29.42 -1.66
CA GLU A 480 -27.18 -28.22 -0.91
C GLU A 480 -26.47 -26.94 -1.38
N ALA A 481 -25.21 -27.03 -1.80
CA ALA A 481 -24.46 -25.88 -2.29
C ALA A 481 -25.03 -25.34 -3.62
N LEU A 482 -25.44 -26.24 -4.53
CA LEU A 482 -26.03 -25.87 -5.82
C LEU A 482 -27.34 -25.08 -5.70
N LYS A 483 -28.13 -25.29 -4.64
CA LYS A 483 -29.38 -24.55 -4.37
C LYS A 483 -29.16 -23.06 -4.08
N THR A 484 -27.91 -22.62 -3.94
CA THR A 484 -27.60 -21.19 -3.76
C THR A 484 -27.72 -20.38 -5.05
N GLU A 485 -27.90 -21.02 -6.20
CA GLU A 485 -27.95 -20.40 -7.54
C GLU A 485 -26.74 -19.50 -7.79
N PRO A 486 -25.50 -20.04 -7.71
CA PRO A 486 -24.29 -19.27 -7.90
C PRO A 486 -24.11 -18.81 -9.35
N GLY A 487 -23.45 -17.67 -9.55
CA GLY A 487 -22.89 -17.29 -10.86
C GLY A 487 -21.46 -17.81 -11.03
N PHE A 488 -20.72 -17.98 -9.93
CA PHE A 488 -19.35 -18.49 -9.91
C PHE A 488 -19.17 -19.52 -8.81
N VAL A 489 -18.37 -20.56 -9.04
CA VAL A 489 -18.08 -21.59 -8.03
C VAL A 489 -16.58 -21.83 -7.90
N PHE A 490 -16.02 -21.48 -6.74
CA PHE A 490 -14.63 -21.78 -6.39
C PHE A 490 -14.57 -23.16 -5.76
N ILE A 491 -13.71 -24.02 -6.30
CA ILE A 491 -13.62 -25.43 -5.93
C ILE A 491 -12.18 -25.70 -5.46
N GLN A 492 -11.99 -25.95 -4.17
CA GLN A 492 -10.69 -26.28 -3.60
C GLN A 492 -10.73 -27.53 -2.70
N PHE A 493 -9.97 -28.56 -3.05
CA PHE A 493 -9.79 -29.76 -2.22
C PHE A 493 -8.33 -30.21 -2.26
N GLY A 494 -7.98 -31.24 -1.47
CA GLY A 494 -6.62 -31.79 -1.43
C GLY A 494 -6.12 -32.15 -0.03
N HIS A 495 -6.35 -31.32 0.99
CA HIS A 495 -5.75 -31.57 2.31
C HIS A 495 -6.30 -32.84 2.99
N ASN A 496 -7.59 -33.10 2.81
CA ASN A 496 -8.26 -34.29 3.35
C ASN A 496 -8.35 -35.45 2.34
N ASP A 497 -7.97 -35.19 1.10
CA ASP A 497 -7.84 -36.19 0.05
C ASP A 497 -6.56 -37.00 0.19
N ASN A 498 -5.53 -36.43 0.84
CA ASN A 498 -4.25 -37.07 1.08
C ASN A 498 -4.34 -38.48 1.71
N PRO A 499 -3.33 -39.35 1.47
CA PRO A 499 -3.23 -40.64 2.15
C PRO A 499 -3.30 -40.53 3.67
N GLY A 500 -3.84 -41.57 4.32
CA GLY A 500 -3.95 -41.65 5.79
C GLY A 500 -5.22 -41.03 6.38
N LYS A 501 -6.13 -40.49 5.56
CA LYS A 501 -7.40 -39.89 6.02
C LYS A 501 -8.58 -40.87 6.10
N GLY A 502 -8.35 -42.12 5.71
CA GLY A 502 -9.33 -43.21 5.67
C GLY A 502 -10.05 -43.34 4.32
N PRO A 503 -10.65 -44.50 4.02
CA PRO A 503 -11.20 -44.82 2.69
C PRO A 503 -12.40 -43.94 2.29
N ALA A 504 -13.09 -43.34 3.27
CA ALA A 504 -14.18 -42.41 3.01
C ALA A 504 -13.72 -41.05 2.46
N ARG A 505 -12.43 -40.70 2.63
CA ARG A 505 -11.88 -39.38 2.29
C ARG A 505 -10.69 -39.40 1.34
N HIS A 506 -9.84 -40.42 1.43
CA HIS A 506 -8.66 -40.55 0.59
C HIS A 506 -9.08 -40.70 -0.88
N THR A 507 -8.50 -39.88 -1.76
CA THR A 507 -8.66 -39.98 -3.22
C THR A 507 -7.28 -39.97 -3.90
N ASN A 508 -7.18 -40.54 -5.10
CA ASN A 508 -5.95 -40.67 -5.87
C ASN A 508 -5.82 -39.49 -6.87
N PRO A 509 -4.74 -38.69 -6.83
CA PRO A 509 -4.52 -37.54 -7.72
C PRO A 509 -3.95 -37.89 -9.11
N SER A 510 -3.63 -39.16 -9.39
CA SER A 510 -3.13 -39.59 -10.71
C SER A 510 -4.14 -39.33 -11.83
N ALA A 511 -3.69 -39.40 -13.09
CA ALA A 511 -4.49 -39.06 -14.27
C ALA A 511 -5.86 -39.80 -14.35
N GLY A 512 -5.89 -41.07 -13.94
CA GLY A 512 -7.10 -41.89 -13.88
C GLY A 512 -7.72 -42.01 -12.47
N GLY A 513 -7.21 -41.26 -11.49
CA GLY A 513 -7.66 -41.32 -10.11
C GLY A 513 -8.97 -40.58 -9.85
N ASP A 514 -9.61 -40.94 -8.74
CA ASP A 514 -10.92 -40.43 -8.32
C ASP A 514 -10.88 -38.96 -7.88
N TYR A 515 -9.74 -38.41 -7.45
CA TYR A 515 -9.61 -36.97 -7.18
C TYR A 515 -9.94 -36.14 -8.43
N ARG A 516 -9.26 -36.44 -9.55
CA ARG A 516 -9.50 -35.75 -10.82
C ARG A 516 -10.91 -36.01 -11.34
N ALA A 517 -11.41 -37.24 -11.18
CA ALA A 517 -12.78 -37.56 -11.56
C ALA A 517 -13.81 -36.72 -10.79
N ASN A 518 -13.62 -36.51 -9.48
CA ASN A 518 -14.49 -35.65 -8.67
C ASN A 518 -14.40 -34.19 -9.10
N LEU A 519 -13.21 -33.65 -9.34
CA LEU A 519 -13.04 -32.27 -9.83
C LEU A 519 -13.76 -32.05 -11.17
N ARG A 520 -13.59 -32.96 -12.15
CA ARG A 520 -14.32 -32.89 -13.44
C ARG A 520 -15.84 -32.89 -13.24
N ARG A 521 -16.35 -33.66 -12.27
CA ARG A 521 -17.79 -33.67 -11.94
C ARG A 521 -18.25 -32.33 -11.40
N TYR A 522 -17.55 -31.74 -10.44
CA TYR A 522 -17.89 -30.41 -9.93
C TYR A 522 -17.89 -29.36 -11.04
N VAL A 523 -16.89 -29.37 -11.91
CA VAL A 523 -16.78 -28.45 -13.04
C VAL A 523 -17.97 -28.60 -14.00
N ARG A 524 -18.29 -29.84 -14.41
CA ARG A 524 -19.42 -30.11 -15.31
C ARG A 524 -20.75 -29.68 -14.69
N GLU A 525 -21.02 -30.10 -13.46
CA GLU A 525 -22.29 -29.83 -12.79
C GLU A 525 -22.45 -28.32 -12.46
N THR A 526 -21.34 -27.61 -12.23
CA THR A 526 -21.34 -26.13 -12.15
C THR A 526 -21.78 -25.49 -13.47
N ARG A 527 -21.26 -25.99 -14.61
CA ARG A 527 -21.65 -25.49 -15.93
C ARG A 527 -23.09 -25.82 -16.29
N GLU A 528 -23.59 -26.98 -15.87
CA GLU A 528 -24.98 -27.41 -16.11
C GLU A 528 -26.00 -26.45 -15.49
N ILE A 529 -25.65 -25.77 -14.39
CA ILE A 529 -26.49 -24.72 -13.78
C ILE A 529 -26.20 -23.31 -14.30
N GLY A 530 -25.35 -23.18 -15.34
CA GLY A 530 -24.98 -21.89 -15.95
C GLY A 530 -23.93 -21.08 -15.19
N ALA A 531 -23.30 -21.65 -14.16
CA ALA A 531 -22.27 -20.98 -13.38
C ALA A 531 -20.88 -21.19 -13.97
N VAL A 532 -19.95 -20.28 -13.67
CA VAL A 532 -18.54 -20.37 -14.07
C VAL A 532 -17.73 -21.11 -12.99
N PRO A 533 -17.17 -22.31 -13.28
CA PRO A 533 -16.28 -22.99 -12.35
C PRO A 533 -14.92 -22.30 -12.31
N ILE A 534 -14.34 -22.24 -11.11
CA ILE A 534 -12.98 -21.74 -10.86
C ILE A 534 -12.30 -22.77 -9.98
N LEU A 535 -11.26 -23.42 -10.49
CA LEU A 535 -10.48 -24.38 -9.70
C LEU A 535 -9.43 -23.63 -8.89
N VAL A 536 -9.34 -23.93 -7.60
CA VAL A 536 -8.30 -23.42 -6.71
C VAL A 536 -7.47 -24.61 -6.25
N SER A 537 -6.16 -24.58 -6.48
CA SER A 537 -5.28 -25.63 -5.96
C SER A 537 -5.18 -25.56 -4.43
N PRO A 538 -4.98 -26.67 -3.71
CA PRO A 538 -4.81 -26.63 -2.26
C PRO A 538 -3.53 -25.86 -1.89
N PRO A 539 -3.57 -24.95 -0.90
CA PRO A 539 -2.40 -24.21 -0.47
C PRO A 539 -1.29 -25.15 0.03
N THR A 540 -0.04 -24.68 -0.04
CA THR A 540 1.07 -25.45 0.51
C THR A 540 1.04 -25.44 2.04
N ARG A 541 1.63 -26.45 2.66
CA ARG A 541 1.84 -26.49 4.11
C ARG A 541 3.21 -25.91 4.44
N ARG A 542 3.36 -25.28 5.61
CA ARG A 542 4.62 -24.69 6.09
C ARG A 542 5.56 -25.75 6.69
N PHE A 543 5.86 -26.77 5.90
CA PHE A 543 6.95 -27.71 6.19
C PHE A 543 8.17 -27.27 5.40
N TYR A 544 9.30 -27.07 6.09
CA TYR A 544 10.54 -26.60 5.49
C TYR A 544 11.59 -27.71 5.52
N LEU A 545 12.37 -27.81 4.45
CA LEU A 545 13.59 -28.61 4.37
C LEU A 545 14.72 -27.91 5.15
N ALA A 546 15.83 -28.63 5.34
CA ALA A 546 16.99 -28.10 6.07
C ALA A 546 17.65 -26.88 5.39
N ASP A 547 17.39 -26.67 4.10
CA ASP A 547 17.85 -25.50 3.33
C ASP A 547 16.92 -24.28 3.46
N GLY A 548 15.86 -24.37 4.26
CA GLY A 548 14.91 -23.29 4.49
C GLY A 548 13.85 -23.12 3.39
N GLN A 549 13.79 -24.02 2.40
CA GLN A 549 12.75 -24.04 1.38
C GLN A 549 11.57 -24.92 1.79
N ILE A 550 10.37 -24.60 1.31
CA ILE A 550 9.18 -25.43 1.50
C ILE A 550 9.41 -26.83 0.91
N ASP A 551 9.11 -27.85 1.72
CA ASP A 551 9.16 -29.25 1.34
C ASP A 551 8.08 -29.56 0.28
N PRO A 552 8.48 -29.91 -0.96
CA PRO A 552 7.54 -30.20 -2.03
C PRO A 552 6.75 -31.51 -1.80
N HIS A 553 7.21 -32.39 -0.91
CA HIS A 553 6.57 -33.69 -0.66
C HIS A 553 5.46 -33.62 0.40
N GLU A 554 5.56 -32.69 1.35
CA GLU A 554 4.59 -32.50 2.44
C GLU A 554 3.54 -31.38 2.14
N GLY A 555 3.67 -30.72 0.98
CA GLY A 555 2.95 -29.49 0.59
C GLY A 555 1.80 -29.62 -0.42
N ASN A 556 1.11 -30.77 -0.49
CA ASN A 556 -0.01 -31.04 -1.42
C ASN A 556 0.30 -30.95 -2.93
N VAL A 557 1.56 -30.90 -3.34
CA VAL A 557 1.95 -30.64 -4.74
C VAL A 557 1.26 -31.58 -5.73
N LEU A 558 1.15 -32.89 -5.43
CA LEU A 558 0.46 -33.84 -6.33
C LEU A 558 -1.02 -33.51 -6.55
N TYR A 559 -1.72 -33.01 -5.54
CA TYR A 559 -3.12 -32.59 -5.64
C TYR A 559 -3.24 -31.23 -6.33
N ALA A 560 -2.27 -30.33 -6.12
CA ALA A 560 -2.18 -29.09 -6.86
C ALA A 560 -2.00 -29.37 -8.36
N GLU A 561 -1.02 -30.16 -8.75
CA GLU A 561 -0.78 -30.55 -10.15
C GLU A 561 -1.97 -31.29 -10.77
N ALA A 562 -2.66 -32.13 -9.99
CA ALA A 562 -3.92 -32.75 -10.44
C ALA A 562 -5.03 -31.72 -10.70
N THR A 563 -5.12 -30.69 -9.86
CA THR A 563 -6.08 -29.59 -10.02
C THR A 563 -5.76 -28.76 -11.27
N LYS A 564 -4.48 -28.42 -11.48
CA LYS A 564 -4.01 -27.71 -12.70
C LYS A 564 -4.31 -28.50 -13.96
N ALA A 565 -4.03 -29.80 -13.93
CA ALA A 565 -4.30 -30.68 -15.07
C ALA A 565 -5.80 -30.73 -15.40
N VAL A 566 -6.69 -30.79 -14.41
CA VAL A 566 -8.15 -30.74 -14.65
C VAL A 566 -8.57 -29.36 -15.14
N ALA A 567 -7.98 -28.28 -14.62
CA ALA A 567 -8.27 -26.92 -15.08
C ALA A 567 -7.95 -26.74 -16.56
N GLN A 568 -6.76 -27.20 -16.97
CA GLN A 568 -6.34 -27.21 -18.37
C GLN A 568 -7.20 -28.13 -19.24
N GLU A 569 -7.45 -29.37 -18.78
CA GLU A 569 -8.28 -30.35 -19.51
C GLU A 569 -9.70 -29.83 -19.78
N MET A 570 -10.27 -29.13 -18.79
CA MET A 570 -11.66 -28.70 -18.82
C MET A 570 -11.83 -27.24 -19.25
N ASP A 571 -10.75 -26.54 -19.61
CA ASP A 571 -10.75 -25.11 -19.95
C ASP A 571 -11.43 -24.27 -18.87
N CYS A 572 -10.88 -24.33 -17.66
CA CYS A 572 -11.41 -23.71 -16.45
C CYS A 572 -10.38 -22.74 -15.88
N ALA A 573 -10.84 -21.61 -15.34
CA ALA A 573 -9.98 -20.68 -14.63
C ALA A 573 -9.29 -21.37 -13.44
N LEU A 574 -8.02 -21.03 -13.20
CA LEU A 574 -7.18 -21.65 -12.18
C LEU A 574 -6.57 -20.59 -11.27
N VAL A 575 -6.88 -20.65 -9.98
CA VAL A 575 -6.08 -19.99 -8.94
C VAL A 575 -5.03 -21.00 -8.45
N ASP A 576 -3.78 -20.81 -8.85
CA ASP A 576 -2.65 -21.66 -8.44
C ASP A 576 -2.16 -21.30 -7.02
N LEU A 577 -3.06 -21.40 -6.05
CA LEU A 577 -2.79 -21.04 -4.66
C LEU A 577 -1.63 -21.84 -4.04
N ASN A 578 -1.38 -23.07 -4.50
CA ASN A 578 -0.22 -23.85 -4.05
C ASN A 578 1.10 -23.16 -4.44
N MET A 579 1.24 -22.75 -5.71
CA MET A 579 2.41 -22.01 -6.18
C MET A 579 2.56 -20.69 -5.44
N GLU A 580 1.48 -19.89 -5.37
CA GLU A 580 1.50 -18.57 -4.75
C GLU A 580 1.88 -18.63 -3.26
N THR A 581 1.28 -19.56 -2.50
CA THR A 581 1.63 -19.74 -1.08
C THR A 581 3.02 -20.30 -0.88
N ARG A 582 3.51 -21.18 -1.76
CA ARG A 582 4.90 -21.65 -1.73
C ARG A 582 5.89 -20.51 -1.98
N GLN A 583 5.62 -19.66 -2.97
CA GLN A 583 6.45 -18.48 -3.24
C GLN A 583 6.44 -17.53 -2.04
N LEU A 584 5.27 -17.23 -1.48
CA LEU A 584 5.15 -16.40 -0.28
C LEU A 584 5.97 -16.95 0.89
N PHE A 585 5.81 -18.23 1.22
CA PHE A 585 6.49 -18.84 2.36
C PHE A 585 7.99 -19.01 2.16
N ASN A 586 8.45 -19.21 0.92
CA ASN A 586 9.87 -19.22 0.59
C ASN A 586 10.47 -17.81 0.64
N ARG A 587 9.74 -16.79 0.14
CA ARG A 587 10.17 -15.39 0.25
C ARG A 587 10.30 -14.96 1.70
N LEU A 588 9.30 -15.23 2.54
CA LEU A 588 9.33 -14.83 3.95
C LEU A 588 10.22 -15.70 4.83
N GLU A 589 10.59 -16.90 4.39
CA GLU A 589 11.26 -17.92 5.19
C GLU A 589 10.42 -18.36 6.42
N GLU A 590 10.83 -19.43 7.12
CA GLU A 590 10.04 -19.99 8.24
C GLU A 590 9.86 -18.98 9.39
N SER A 591 10.91 -18.20 9.68
CA SER A 591 10.96 -17.27 10.82
C SER A 591 10.02 -16.07 10.67
N HIS A 592 9.77 -15.57 9.45
CA HIS A 592 8.90 -14.40 9.22
C HIS A 592 7.50 -14.77 8.69
N SER A 593 7.24 -16.04 8.38
CA SER A 593 5.92 -16.51 7.92
C SER A 593 5.01 -17.04 9.04
N HIS A 594 5.47 -17.06 10.30
CA HIS A 594 4.74 -17.69 11.41
C HIS A 594 3.37 -17.06 11.68
N TRP A 595 3.24 -15.75 11.48
CA TRP A 595 1.98 -15.02 11.70
C TRP A 595 0.87 -15.43 10.74
N LEU A 596 1.19 -16.04 9.59
CA LEU A 596 0.23 -16.49 8.59
C LEU A 596 -0.55 -17.73 9.03
N GLN A 597 -0.11 -18.42 10.08
CA GLN A 597 -0.74 -19.64 10.56
C GLN A 597 -1.08 -19.56 12.04
N ALA A 598 -2.03 -20.39 12.46
CA ALA A 598 -2.33 -20.53 13.87
C ALA A 598 -1.11 -21.11 14.60
N VAL A 599 -0.93 -20.70 15.86
CA VAL A 599 0.22 -21.10 16.67
C VAL A 599 0.30 -22.63 16.77
N GLY A 600 1.41 -23.20 16.32
CA GLY A 600 1.64 -24.65 16.30
C GLY A 600 0.97 -25.41 15.15
N ASP A 601 0.24 -24.72 14.27
CA ASP A 601 -0.36 -25.29 13.06
C ASP A 601 0.55 -25.02 11.84
N ARG A 602 0.58 -25.96 10.89
CA ARG A 602 1.31 -25.86 9.62
C ARG A 602 0.42 -25.86 8.37
N THR A 603 -0.89 -25.91 8.57
CA THR A 603 -1.94 -26.01 7.54
C THR A 603 -2.95 -24.87 7.63
N HIS A 604 -3.51 -24.59 8.82
CA HIS A 604 -4.59 -23.61 8.96
C HIS A 604 -4.05 -22.21 9.27
N PHE A 605 -4.75 -21.20 8.76
CA PHE A 605 -4.31 -19.81 8.83
C PHE A 605 -4.77 -19.15 10.12
N SER A 606 -3.98 -18.22 10.66
CA SER A 606 -4.48 -17.27 11.66
C SER A 606 -5.56 -16.37 11.03
N PRO A 607 -6.33 -15.57 11.79
CA PRO A 607 -7.23 -14.58 11.19
C PRO A 607 -6.54 -13.65 10.18
N GLN A 608 -5.34 -13.15 10.53
CA GLN A 608 -4.53 -12.31 9.64
C GLN A 608 -4.03 -13.10 8.42
N GLY A 609 -3.60 -14.34 8.63
CA GLY A 609 -3.21 -15.23 7.55
C GLY A 609 -4.35 -15.54 6.58
N SER A 610 -5.57 -15.76 7.10
CA SER A 610 -6.77 -15.99 6.28
C SER A 610 -7.01 -14.81 5.33
N ARG A 611 -6.92 -13.57 5.84
CA ARG A 611 -7.03 -12.37 5.02
C ARG A 611 -5.91 -12.30 3.97
N ARG A 612 -4.65 -12.53 4.35
CA ARG A 612 -3.51 -12.52 3.41
C ARG A 612 -3.61 -13.59 2.31
N ILE A 613 -4.10 -14.79 2.63
CA ILE A 613 -4.31 -15.84 1.63
C ILE A 613 -5.52 -15.51 0.73
N ALA A 614 -6.58 -14.93 1.29
CA ALA A 614 -7.72 -14.47 0.51
C ALA A 614 -7.35 -13.32 -0.46
N GLN A 615 -6.46 -12.43 -0.04
CA GLN A 615 -5.90 -11.36 -0.88
C GLN A 615 -5.15 -11.94 -2.09
N ILE A 616 -4.38 -13.02 -1.91
CA ILE A 616 -3.71 -13.73 -3.01
C ILE A 616 -4.73 -14.33 -3.97
N VAL A 617 -5.79 -14.96 -3.45
CA VAL A 617 -6.88 -15.49 -4.27
C VAL A 617 -7.57 -14.37 -5.05
N ALA A 618 -7.90 -13.26 -4.41
CA ALA A 618 -8.55 -12.11 -5.04
C ALA A 618 -7.66 -11.43 -6.10
N ALA A 619 -6.36 -11.26 -5.83
CA ALA A 619 -5.40 -10.73 -6.80
C ALA A 619 -5.25 -11.66 -8.02
N SER A 620 -5.28 -12.98 -7.80
CA SER A 620 -5.30 -13.95 -8.90
C SER A 620 -6.60 -13.85 -9.72
N VAL A 621 -7.74 -13.64 -9.06
CA VAL A 621 -9.04 -13.45 -9.73
C VAL A 621 -9.08 -12.17 -10.56
N GLU A 622 -8.60 -11.05 -9.99
CA GLU A 622 -8.51 -9.74 -10.66
C GLU A 622 -7.76 -9.84 -11.98
N ARG A 623 -6.64 -10.58 -12.01
CA ARG A 623 -5.79 -10.69 -13.19
C ARG A 623 -6.33 -11.57 -14.33
N GLN A 624 -7.19 -12.55 -14.04
CA GLN A 624 -7.42 -13.63 -15.02
C GLN A 624 -8.85 -14.20 -15.10
N VAL A 625 -9.78 -13.81 -14.23
CA VAL A 625 -11.11 -14.43 -14.17
C VAL A 625 -12.17 -13.44 -14.61
N GLU A 626 -12.47 -13.37 -15.90
CA GLU A 626 -13.52 -12.50 -16.42
C GLU A 626 -14.93 -13.17 -16.35
N PRO A 627 -16.00 -12.40 -16.07
CA PRO A 627 -16.03 -10.99 -15.70
C PRO A 627 -15.80 -10.74 -14.19
N LEU A 628 -15.43 -11.76 -13.41
CA LEU A 628 -15.37 -11.65 -11.94
C LEU A 628 -14.27 -10.68 -11.44
N GLY A 629 -13.13 -10.63 -12.13
CA GLY A 629 -11.96 -9.84 -11.77
C GLY A 629 -12.24 -8.34 -11.66
N ARG A 630 -13.14 -7.82 -12.51
CA ARG A 630 -13.54 -6.40 -12.49
C ARG A 630 -14.25 -5.96 -11.22
N PHE A 631 -14.76 -6.92 -10.43
CA PHE A 631 -15.45 -6.65 -9.17
C PHE A 631 -14.53 -6.70 -7.95
N VAL A 632 -13.23 -6.97 -8.14
CA VAL A 632 -12.24 -6.96 -7.06
C VAL A 632 -11.90 -5.52 -6.68
N ILE A 633 -11.97 -5.20 -5.39
CA ILE A 633 -11.62 -3.87 -4.84
C ILE A 633 -10.09 -3.77 -4.76
N LYS A 634 -9.48 -3.05 -5.70
CA LYS A 634 -8.01 -2.93 -5.81
C LYS A 634 -7.38 -2.32 -4.56
N GLU A 635 -8.06 -1.39 -3.91
CA GLU A 635 -7.60 -0.77 -2.67
C GLU A 635 -7.48 -1.76 -1.51
N GLU A 636 -8.34 -2.79 -1.48
CA GLU A 636 -8.27 -3.85 -0.48
C GLU A 636 -7.15 -4.85 -0.78
N LEU A 637 -6.71 -4.95 -2.04
CA LEU A 637 -5.54 -5.76 -2.43
C LEU A 637 -4.20 -5.18 -1.97
N VAL A 638 -4.14 -3.92 -1.57
CA VAL A 638 -2.91 -3.29 -1.01
C VAL A 638 -2.98 -3.10 0.50
N ARG A 639 -4.14 -3.39 1.11
CA ARG A 639 -4.32 -3.44 2.56
C ARG A 639 -4.05 -4.87 3.07
N PRO A 640 -3.36 -5.09 4.20
CA PRO A 640 -2.97 -6.42 4.70
C PRO A 640 -4.02 -7.09 5.57
#